data_AF-A0A930TCK1-F1
#
_entry.id   AF-A0A930TCK1-F1
#
_cell.length_a   1.000
_cell.length_b   1.000
_cell.length_c   1.000
_cell.angle_alpha   90.00
_cell.angle_beta   90.00
_cell.angle_gamma   90.00
#
_symmetry.space_group_name_H-M   'P 1'
#
loop_
_entity.id
_entity.type
_entity.pdbx_description
1 polymer ?
#
loop_
_entity_poly.entity_id
_entity_poly.type
_entity_poly.pdbx_seq_one_letter_code
_entity_poly.pdbx_strand_id
1 'polypeptide(L)'
;MIEILSRGLSHSEEYVAFISLAESVKKPLRDIEKLARLIKSEIEISSDREENLKEVDHLLELAGANLKLSDFLPRELANPLTQYCRWMAISPAVILTTLLVAVSSLHKVGTMLIVHSGQRFHVPPTLYGATVSETGQRKSPVFSTIVKEPLGELQNRENGIYLHNKGEYERELAAWSENKKNKDVDVGEEPLKPQLKVYYFTGATGEAIKAQAARVPDKSLMYLADELAGLFKSANQYRGGRGSDAQDILSYYDGSGNLELRKDGIDSYSPKTYLSIFGATQPSVLQGLMKDEKDPDGQWSRFIFVNQPLEGATLSDDLGGGVDISDLLTGVYSKVDNLNKCYYKLSPGAFKCYQKAYNKFEQLRVSSPDPAMRAVYSKSEGRIGRIAINLHVLEHVCAGTDVPAEIPLHIIERAVKLTNFYIGQIKLIHSSNAIAKGELSAVLTKLLTESRRLGKLSIRDAIRSCLGGRTTKDKVLEYFKELETSGYGVIEKNKNSTVFIPTVSCVSSSVSTTVSNEENPENVDNDGFEEKNKSTVSTVSSVSSSKENKDESDNSSNNNDASDSASSSSSNGANVAENAKKTDSNTPADTADTADTTAKKEPETPAVTKSVGTLGNADTTADSSADTADTTVSSLKIEPQTEVEITAKGKYKGMVGTVVEVPSNSRSAHAKEYRVSFVDGTDHKSAWFYEWGIKKYEKLLPDPIDGF
;
A
#
# COMPACT_ATOMS: atom_id res chain seq x y z
N MET A 1 20.22 -50.20 -9.22
CA MET A 1 18.83 -49.73 -9.08
C MET A 1 18.76 -48.22 -9.07
N ILE A 2 19.29 -47.52 -8.06
CA ILE A 2 19.36 -46.03 -8.02
C ILE A 2 19.92 -45.47 -9.35
N GLU A 3 21.04 -46.04 -9.83
CA GLU A 3 21.65 -45.66 -11.12
C GLU A 3 20.73 -45.83 -12.35
N ILE A 4 19.78 -46.77 -12.33
CA ILE A 4 18.83 -46.98 -13.43
C ILE A 4 17.79 -45.84 -13.40
N LEU A 5 17.26 -45.55 -12.20
CA LEU A 5 16.31 -44.46 -11.96
C LEU A 5 16.91 -43.08 -12.28
N SER A 6 18.19 -42.86 -11.96
CA SER A 6 18.88 -41.59 -12.21
C SER A 6 19.24 -41.32 -13.67
N ARG A 7 19.08 -42.30 -14.57
CA ARG A 7 19.40 -42.16 -16.01
C ARG A 7 18.28 -41.53 -16.85
N GLY A 8 17.10 -41.26 -16.27
CA GLY A 8 15.99 -40.60 -16.99
C GLY A 8 15.43 -41.41 -18.16
N LEU A 9 15.52 -42.74 -18.09
CA LEU A 9 15.11 -43.68 -19.13
C LEU A 9 13.59 -43.68 -19.35
N SER A 10 13.14 -44.07 -20.55
CA SER A 10 11.71 -44.32 -20.78
C SER A 10 11.23 -45.52 -19.96
N HIS A 11 9.94 -45.60 -19.63
CA HIS A 11 9.39 -46.73 -18.86
C HIS A 11 9.68 -48.11 -19.49
N SER A 12 9.75 -48.19 -20.83
CA SER A 12 10.17 -49.41 -21.55
C SER A 12 11.63 -49.80 -21.29
N GLU A 13 12.53 -48.81 -21.19
CA GLU A 13 13.96 -49.02 -20.94
C GLU A 13 14.25 -49.27 -19.45
N GLU A 14 13.54 -48.57 -18.54
CA GLU A 14 13.52 -48.90 -17.11
C GLU A 14 13.12 -50.37 -16.91
N TYR A 15 12.07 -50.84 -17.61
CA TYR A 15 11.56 -52.21 -17.47
C TYR A 15 12.57 -53.26 -17.94
N VAL A 16 13.21 -53.05 -19.09
CA VAL A 16 14.30 -53.93 -19.58
C VAL A 16 15.48 -53.93 -18.61
N ALA A 17 15.87 -52.77 -18.07
CA ALA A 17 16.93 -52.68 -17.07
C ALA A 17 16.57 -53.37 -15.74
N PHE A 18 15.29 -53.36 -15.33
CA PHE A 18 14.81 -54.11 -14.17
C PHE A 18 14.77 -55.62 -14.40
N ILE A 19 14.47 -56.09 -15.62
CA ILE A 19 14.60 -57.52 -15.98
C ILE A 19 16.06 -57.97 -15.83
N SER A 20 17.01 -57.25 -16.46
CA SER A 20 18.44 -57.57 -16.35
C SER A 20 18.96 -57.52 -14.90
N LEU A 21 18.42 -56.62 -14.08
CA LEU A 21 18.74 -56.54 -12.65
C LEU A 21 18.12 -57.71 -11.84
N ALA A 22 16.90 -58.14 -12.17
CA ALA A 22 16.23 -59.27 -11.53
C ALA A 22 16.98 -60.60 -11.77
N GLU A 23 17.43 -60.82 -13.01
CA GLU A 23 18.23 -61.98 -13.40
C GLU A 23 19.58 -62.03 -12.67
N SER A 24 20.33 -60.92 -12.70
CA SER A 24 21.67 -60.84 -12.09
C SER A 24 21.65 -60.97 -10.55
N VAL A 25 20.62 -60.43 -9.89
CA VAL A 25 20.45 -60.50 -8.42
C VAL A 25 19.66 -61.75 -7.98
N LYS A 26 19.14 -62.55 -8.93
CA LYS A 26 18.31 -63.75 -8.69
C LYS A 26 17.10 -63.48 -7.78
N LYS A 27 16.37 -62.39 -8.07
CA LYS A 27 15.16 -61.98 -7.34
C LYS A 27 13.95 -61.87 -8.29
N PRO A 28 12.72 -62.07 -7.80
CA PRO A 28 11.52 -61.84 -8.60
C PRO A 28 11.47 -60.40 -9.11
N LEU A 29 11.15 -60.21 -10.39
CA LEU A 29 10.99 -58.87 -10.99
C LEU A 29 10.01 -57.99 -10.19
N ARG A 30 8.94 -58.59 -9.66
CA ARG A 30 7.95 -57.93 -8.80
C ARG A 30 8.54 -57.30 -7.53
N ASP A 31 9.59 -57.91 -6.94
CA ASP A 31 10.27 -57.37 -5.77
C ASP A 31 11.23 -56.23 -6.18
N ILE A 32 11.88 -56.37 -7.33
CA ILE A 32 12.71 -55.32 -7.95
C ILE A 32 11.86 -54.09 -8.29
N GLU A 33 10.70 -54.26 -8.92
CA GLU A 33 9.72 -53.18 -9.19
C GLU A 33 9.17 -52.55 -7.91
N LYS A 34 8.94 -53.33 -6.85
CA LYS A 34 8.41 -52.81 -5.57
C LYS A 34 9.48 -51.97 -4.87
N LEU A 35 10.72 -52.43 -4.84
CA LEU A 35 11.85 -51.67 -4.30
C LEU A 35 12.15 -50.43 -5.15
N ALA A 36 12.11 -50.53 -6.48
CA ALA A 36 12.30 -49.40 -7.38
C ALA A 36 11.23 -48.32 -7.17
N ARG A 37 9.96 -48.70 -6.92
CA ARG A 37 8.89 -47.74 -6.56
C ARG A 37 9.13 -47.06 -5.22
N LEU A 38 9.58 -47.80 -4.20
CA LEU A 38 9.92 -47.23 -2.89
C LEU A 38 11.08 -46.22 -3.03
N ILE A 39 12.18 -46.62 -3.66
CA ILE A 39 13.34 -45.75 -3.91
C ILE A 39 12.95 -44.54 -4.77
N LYS A 40 12.07 -44.70 -5.78
CA LYS A 40 11.58 -43.58 -6.58
C LYS A 40 10.78 -42.59 -5.74
N SER A 41 9.87 -43.06 -4.87
CA SER A 41 9.17 -42.18 -3.93
C SER A 41 10.10 -41.55 -2.87
N GLU A 42 11.16 -42.24 -2.45
CA GLU A 42 12.19 -41.66 -1.55
C GLU A 42 13.00 -40.56 -2.24
N ILE A 43 13.30 -40.70 -3.54
CA ILE A 43 13.97 -39.68 -4.36
C ILE A 43 13.04 -38.49 -4.63
N GLU A 44 11.76 -38.73 -4.97
CA GLU A 44 10.77 -37.68 -5.18
C GLU A 44 10.58 -36.86 -3.88
N ILE A 45 10.39 -37.52 -2.74
CA ILE A 45 10.31 -36.87 -1.42
C ILE A 45 11.59 -36.10 -1.06
N SER A 46 12.78 -36.59 -1.43
CA SER A 46 14.03 -35.87 -1.13
C SER A 46 14.24 -34.64 -2.03
N SER A 47 13.81 -34.69 -3.29
CA SER A 47 13.79 -33.54 -4.20
C SER A 47 12.81 -32.46 -3.73
N ASP A 48 11.56 -32.86 -3.43
CA ASP A 48 10.54 -31.97 -2.88
C ASP A 48 11.03 -31.28 -1.59
N ARG A 49 11.75 -32.02 -0.73
CA ARG A 49 12.36 -31.50 0.50
C ARG A 49 13.44 -30.46 0.20
N GLU A 50 14.34 -30.72 -0.74
CA GLU A 50 15.41 -29.78 -1.09
C GLU A 50 14.84 -28.47 -1.69
N GLU A 51 13.77 -28.56 -2.48
CA GLU A 51 13.06 -27.37 -3.00
C GLU A 51 12.33 -26.60 -1.89
N ASN A 52 11.62 -27.29 -0.99
CA ASN A 52 10.98 -26.66 0.17
C ASN A 52 12.01 -25.93 1.06
N LEU A 53 13.20 -26.49 1.26
CA LEU A 53 14.27 -25.88 2.07
C LEU A 53 14.84 -24.62 1.41
N LYS A 54 15.08 -24.64 0.09
CA LYS A 54 15.48 -23.43 -0.66
C LYS A 54 14.44 -22.32 -0.59
N GLU A 55 13.14 -22.68 -0.58
CA GLU A 55 12.08 -21.69 -0.37
C GLU A 55 12.06 -21.15 1.07
N VAL A 56 12.28 -21.99 2.09
CA VAL A 56 12.43 -21.55 3.49
C VAL A 56 13.56 -20.52 3.62
N ASP A 57 14.77 -20.83 3.13
CA ASP A 57 15.90 -19.88 3.18
C ASP A 57 15.57 -18.57 2.45
N HIS A 58 15.00 -18.65 1.24
CA HIS A 58 14.60 -17.47 0.48
C HIS A 58 13.54 -16.61 1.21
N LEU A 59 12.54 -17.22 1.85
CA LEU A 59 11.54 -16.50 2.64
C LEU A 59 12.14 -15.90 3.92
N LEU A 60 13.14 -16.56 4.54
CA LEU A 60 13.87 -16.03 5.70
C LEU A 60 14.76 -14.84 5.33
N GLU A 61 15.44 -14.87 4.18
CA GLU A 61 16.16 -13.70 3.64
C GLU A 61 15.21 -12.50 3.44
N LEU A 62 14.04 -12.74 2.84
CA LEU A 62 13.02 -11.71 2.64
C LEU A 62 12.45 -11.17 3.96
N ALA A 63 12.26 -12.03 4.98
CA ALA A 63 11.80 -11.63 6.30
C ALA A 63 12.86 -10.84 7.09
N GLY A 64 14.15 -11.17 6.90
CA GLY A 64 15.29 -10.46 7.51
C GLY A 64 15.72 -9.17 6.79
N ALA A 65 15.17 -8.90 5.60
CA ALA A 65 15.56 -7.78 4.74
C ALA A 65 15.19 -6.40 5.33
N ASN A 66 16.06 -5.86 6.18
CA ASN A 66 15.88 -4.54 6.78
C ASN A 66 16.22 -3.39 5.82
N LEU A 67 15.24 -2.53 5.56
CA LEU A 67 15.38 -1.33 4.71
C LEU A 67 16.07 -0.19 5.47
N LYS A 68 17.02 0.50 4.83
CA LYS A 68 17.68 1.71 5.35
C LYS A 68 17.25 2.93 4.55
N LEU A 69 16.80 4.01 5.21
CA LEU A 69 16.34 5.23 4.52
C LEU A 69 17.47 5.92 3.73
N SER A 70 18.69 5.86 4.25
CA SER A 70 19.93 6.42 3.65
C SER A 70 20.25 5.88 2.26
N ASP A 71 19.72 4.72 1.90
CA ASP A 71 19.96 4.08 0.61
C ASP A 71 19.06 4.67 -0.50
N PHE A 72 18.00 5.40 -0.12
CA PHE A 72 16.96 5.88 -1.02
C PHE A 72 16.76 7.40 -0.97
N LEU A 73 16.82 7.99 0.24
CA LEU A 73 16.54 9.40 0.52
C LEU A 73 17.82 10.21 0.80
N PRO A 74 17.83 11.52 0.52
CA PRO A 74 18.85 12.45 1.01
C PRO A 74 19.00 12.41 2.54
N ARG A 75 20.18 12.75 3.06
CA ARG A 75 20.51 12.63 4.50
C ARG A 75 19.63 13.51 5.38
N GLU A 76 19.20 14.62 4.81
CA GLU A 76 18.35 15.67 5.38
C GLU A 76 16.95 15.14 5.74
N LEU A 77 16.44 14.17 4.97
CA LEU A 77 15.23 13.41 5.30
C LEU A 77 15.55 12.09 5.99
N ALA A 78 16.56 11.36 5.52
CA ALA A 78 16.87 10.02 6.00
C ALA A 78 17.21 10.00 7.49
N ASN A 79 17.93 11.01 8.00
CA ASN A 79 18.36 11.03 9.40
C ASN A 79 17.18 11.30 10.38
N PRO A 80 16.39 12.40 10.24
CA PRO A 80 15.23 12.63 11.11
C PRO A 80 14.18 11.52 11.01
N LEU A 81 13.89 11.02 9.80
CA LEU A 81 12.93 9.93 9.63
C LEU A 81 13.42 8.60 10.23
N THR A 82 14.73 8.32 10.19
CA THR A 82 15.30 7.13 10.88
C THR A 82 15.24 7.29 12.41
N GLN A 83 15.39 8.50 12.92
CA GLN A 83 15.22 8.80 14.34
C GLN A 83 13.75 8.60 14.78
N TYR A 84 12.80 9.11 14.00
CA TYR A 84 11.36 8.87 14.18
C TYR A 84 10.99 7.38 14.12
N CYS A 85 11.55 6.62 13.16
CA CYS A 85 11.36 5.15 13.09
C CYS A 85 11.75 4.47 14.41
N ARG A 86 12.87 4.87 15.02
CA ARG A 86 13.37 4.30 16.29
C ARG A 86 12.48 4.66 17.48
N TRP A 87 12.11 5.93 17.64
CA TRP A 87 11.19 6.38 18.71
C TRP A 87 9.82 5.70 18.61
N MET A 88 9.34 5.51 17.38
CA MET A 88 8.00 4.97 17.16
C MET A 88 7.96 3.43 17.13
N ALA A 89 9.11 2.75 17.03
CA ALA A 89 9.25 1.32 16.67
C ALA A 89 8.52 0.97 15.35
N ILE A 90 8.75 1.81 14.34
CA ILE A 90 8.10 1.68 13.03
C ILE A 90 9.16 1.39 11.97
N SER A 91 8.88 0.41 11.13
CA SER A 91 9.80 -0.02 10.07
C SER A 91 10.11 1.13 9.11
N PRO A 92 11.39 1.37 8.76
CA PRO A 92 11.78 2.32 7.72
C PRO A 92 11.04 2.12 6.38
N ALA A 93 10.67 0.87 6.06
CA ALA A 93 9.88 0.57 4.87
C ALA A 93 8.48 1.19 4.90
N VAL A 94 7.87 1.29 6.08
CA VAL A 94 6.56 1.93 6.26
C VAL A 94 6.67 3.43 6.01
N ILE A 95 7.58 4.12 6.73
CA ILE A 95 7.76 5.57 6.61
C ILE A 95 8.15 5.98 5.17
N LEU A 96 9.07 5.24 4.53
CA LEU A 96 9.43 5.50 3.13
C LEU A 96 8.24 5.33 2.18
N THR A 97 7.40 4.31 2.39
CA THR A 97 6.24 4.07 1.53
C THR A 97 5.16 5.14 1.72
N THR A 98 4.88 5.54 2.97
CA THR A 98 3.96 6.65 3.24
C THR A 98 4.45 7.95 2.62
N LEU A 99 5.74 8.28 2.78
CA LEU A 99 6.37 9.46 2.20
C LEU A 99 6.26 9.48 0.66
N LEU A 100 6.62 8.38 -0.01
CA LEU A 100 6.57 8.31 -1.48
C LEU A 100 5.13 8.43 -2.00
N VAL A 101 4.14 7.87 -1.30
CA VAL A 101 2.73 8.00 -1.70
C VAL A 101 2.19 9.41 -1.44
N ALA A 102 2.55 10.06 -0.32
CA ALA A 102 2.21 11.46 -0.07
C ALA A 102 2.80 12.37 -1.15
N VAL A 103 4.10 12.27 -1.43
CA VAL A 103 4.80 13.03 -2.47
C VAL A 103 4.18 12.78 -3.86
N SER A 104 3.75 11.56 -4.16
CA SER A 104 3.12 11.23 -5.45
C SER A 104 1.81 11.98 -5.73
N SER A 105 1.15 12.54 -4.71
CA SER A 105 -0.07 13.37 -4.84
C SER A 105 0.19 14.88 -5.02
N LEU A 106 1.45 15.30 -4.96
CA LEU A 106 1.83 16.72 -5.04
C LEU A 106 2.24 17.16 -6.46
N HIS A 107 2.69 16.22 -7.30
CA HIS A 107 3.02 16.51 -8.71
C HIS A 107 1.79 17.01 -9.48
N LYS A 108 1.96 17.99 -10.36
CA LYS A 108 0.88 18.46 -11.24
C LYS A 108 0.44 17.38 -12.23
N VAL A 109 -0.86 17.34 -12.51
CA VAL A 109 -1.48 16.37 -13.41
C VAL A 109 -0.85 16.42 -14.80
N GLY A 110 -0.63 15.24 -15.37
CA GLY A 110 0.05 15.09 -16.66
C GLY A 110 1.58 15.11 -16.59
N THR A 111 2.18 15.28 -15.39
CA THR A 111 3.59 14.94 -15.14
C THR A 111 3.81 13.46 -15.36
N MET A 112 4.83 13.06 -16.12
CA MET A 112 5.07 11.64 -16.42
C MET A 112 6.51 11.37 -16.86
N LEU A 113 6.99 10.15 -16.58
CA LEU A 113 8.21 9.61 -17.18
C LEU A 113 7.89 9.00 -18.54
N ILE A 114 8.62 9.42 -19.56
CA ILE A 114 8.66 8.81 -20.89
C ILE A 114 9.74 7.73 -20.85
N VAL A 115 9.32 6.47 -20.70
CA VAL A 115 10.23 5.31 -20.70
C VAL A 115 10.64 4.96 -22.11
N HIS A 116 9.68 4.83 -23.03
CA HIS A 116 9.95 4.55 -24.45
C HIS A 116 8.89 5.21 -25.35
N SER A 117 9.28 6.25 -26.10
CA SER A 117 8.39 7.01 -26.98
C SER A 117 7.77 6.16 -28.10
N GLY A 118 8.58 5.39 -28.84
CA GLY A 118 8.12 4.52 -29.94
C GLY A 118 7.08 3.47 -29.52
N GLN A 119 7.25 2.86 -28.34
CA GLN A 119 6.28 1.91 -27.75
C GLN A 119 5.13 2.60 -27.00
N ARG A 120 5.11 3.96 -26.94
CA ARG A 120 4.21 4.78 -26.13
C ARG A 120 4.17 4.39 -24.65
N PHE A 121 5.29 3.88 -24.12
CA PHE A 121 5.40 3.49 -22.72
C PHE A 121 5.74 4.72 -21.87
N HIS A 122 4.74 5.17 -21.10
CA HIS A 122 4.79 6.32 -20.21
C HIS A 122 4.21 5.93 -18.86
N VAL A 123 4.71 6.50 -17.76
CA VAL A 123 4.14 6.30 -16.43
C VAL A 123 3.98 7.61 -15.66
N PRO A 124 2.83 7.84 -14.98
CA PRO A 124 2.66 8.98 -14.07
C PRO A 124 3.47 8.77 -12.77
N PRO A 125 3.58 9.78 -11.89
CA PRO A 125 4.20 9.63 -10.57
C PRO A 125 3.33 8.89 -9.54
N THR A 126 2.02 8.68 -9.81
CA THR A 126 1.05 8.18 -8.83
C THR A 126 1.42 6.82 -8.24
N LEU A 127 1.20 6.66 -6.94
CA LEU A 127 1.48 5.43 -6.19
C LEU A 127 0.28 5.06 -5.31
N TYR A 128 0.02 3.75 -5.23
CA TYR A 128 -0.89 3.14 -4.26
C TYR A 128 -0.05 2.38 -3.24
N GLY A 129 -0.28 2.59 -1.94
CA GLY A 129 0.50 2.00 -0.86
C GLY A 129 -0.36 1.57 0.33
N ALA A 130 0.04 0.49 0.99
CA ALA A 130 -0.71 -0.17 2.04
C ALA A 130 0.21 -0.68 3.16
N THR A 131 0.01 -0.18 4.37
CA THR A 131 0.70 -0.71 5.56
C THR A 131 -0.08 -1.85 6.19
N VAL A 132 0.53 -3.03 6.20
CA VAL A 132 0.00 -4.25 6.80
C VAL A 132 0.52 -4.36 8.22
N SER A 133 -0.37 -4.33 9.21
CA SER A 133 -0.02 -4.45 10.64
C SER A 133 -1.19 -4.97 11.46
N GLU A 134 -0.89 -5.63 12.57
CA GLU A 134 -1.87 -5.90 13.63
C GLU A 134 -2.37 -4.59 14.29
N THR A 135 -3.48 -4.68 15.03
CA THR A 135 -4.03 -3.56 15.80
C THR A 135 -3.04 -3.12 16.89
N GLY A 136 -3.00 -1.81 17.19
CA GLY A 136 -2.07 -1.23 18.19
C GLY A 136 -0.67 -0.92 17.66
N GLN A 137 -0.26 -1.45 16.49
CA GLN A 137 1.03 -1.17 15.85
C GLN A 137 1.10 0.21 15.16
N ARG A 138 0.78 1.27 15.93
CA ARG A 138 1.03 2.71 15.68
C ARG A 138 0.76 3.22 14.25
N LYS A 139 -0.25 2.65 13.58
CA LYS A 139 -0.76 3.07 12.26
C LYS A 139 -1.12 4.56 12.22
N SER A 140 -1.93 5.02 13.17
CA SER A 140 -2.51 6.38 13.16
C SER A 140 -1.46 7.51 13.30
N PRO A 141 -0.42 7.39 14.16
CA PRO A 141 0.69 8.34 14.16
C PRO A 141 1.40 8.51 12.80
N VAL A 142 1.62 7.43 12.04
CA VAL A 142 2.22 7.52 10.68
C VAL A 142 1.32 8.31 9.74
N PHE A 143 0.00 8.06 9.81
CA PHE A 143 -0.99 8.82 9.05
C PHE A 143 -1.03 10.29 9.46
N SER A 144 -0.81 10.59 10.74
CA SER A 144 -0.77 11.94 11.27
C SER A 144 0.48 12.68 10.75
N THR A 145 1.66 12.29 11.24
CA THR A 145 2.92 13.04 11.05
C THR A 145 3.47 13.02 9.64
N ILE A 146 3.21 11.98 8.84
CA ILE A 146 3.74 11.89 7.47
C ILE A 146 2.74 12.40 6.42
N VAL A 147 1.45 12.53 6.77
CA VAL A 147 0.37 12.86 5.81
C VAL A 147 -0.60 13.93 6.30
N LYS A 148 -1.42 13.65 7.33
CA LYS A 148 -2.54 14.52 7.73
C LYS A 148 -2.06 15.87 8.28
N GLU A 149 -0.96 15.90 9.02
CA GLU A 149 -0.37 17.14 9.55
C GLU A 149 0.25 17.98 8.41
N PRO A 150 1.24 17.52 7.63
CA PRO A 150 1.82 18.33 6.55
C PRO A 150 0.85 18.73 5.44
N LEU A 151 0.03 17.79 4.94
CA LEU A 151 -0.95 18.11 3.91
C LEU A 151 -2.13 18.92 4.47
N GLY A 152 -2.40 18.82 5.77
CA GLY A 152 -3.36 19.66 6.48
C GLY A 152 -2.92 21.12 6.53
N GLU A 153 -1.63 21.40 6.76
CA GLU A 153 -1.11 22.75 6.64
C GLU A 153 -1.19 23.31 5.22
N LEU A 154 -0.82 22.53 4.20
CA LEU A 154 -0.94 22.94 2.79
C LEU A 154 -2.41 23.20 2.43
N GLN A 155 -3.34 22.35 2.90
CA GLN A 155 -4.78 22.54 2.76
C GLN A 155 -5.26 23.81 3.48
N ASN A 156 -4.76 24.12 4.67
CA ASN A 156 -5.14 25.32 5.42
C ASN A 156 -4.65 26.61 4.74
N ARG A 157 -3.44 26.60 4.16
CA ARG A 157 -2.94 27.72 3.33
C ARG A 157 -3.82 27.93 2.11
N GLU A 158 -4.18 26.87 1.40
CA GLU A 158 -5.09 26.92 0.25
C GLU A 158 -6.51 27.37 0.65
N ASN A 159 -7.04 26.89 1.78
CA ASN A 159 -8.35 27.30 2.31
C ASN A 159 -8.40 28.82 2.53
N GLY A 160 -7.31 29.42 3.05
CA GLY A 160 -7.19 30.87 3.22
C GLY A 160 -7.22 31.63 1.89
N ILE A 161 -6.45 31.15 0.90
CA ILE A 161 -6.43 31.73 -0.47
C ILE A 161 -7.81 31.62 -1.13
N TYR A 162 -8.47 30.46 -1.02
CA TYR A 162 -9.82 30.23 -1.54
C TYR A 162 -10.86 31.14 -0.86
N LEU A 163 -10.83 31.31 0.46
CA LEU A 163 -11.74 32.19 1.19
C LEU A 163 -11.56 33.66 0.79
N HIS A 164 -10.31 34.11 0.65
CA HIS A 164 -9.98 35.45 0.13
C HIS A 164 -10.57 35.66 -1.27
N ASN A 165 -10.22 34.77 -2.21
CA ASN A 165 -10.62 34.90 -3.61
C ASN A 165 -12.15 34.75 -3.79
N LYS A 166 -12.80 33.96 -2.94
CA LYS A 166 -14.27 33.87 -2.87
C LYS A 166 -14.90 35.20 -2.43
N GLY A 167 -14.26 35.92 -1.50
CA GLY A 167 -14.70 37.24 -1.05
C GLY A 167 -14.45 38.37 -2.04
N GLU A 168 -13.49 38.24 -2.96
CA GLU A 168 -13.36 39.12 -4.14
C GLU A 168 -14.45 38.76 -5.17
N TYR A 169 -14.54 37.49 -5.57
CA TYR A 169 -15.56 36.98 -6.51
C TYR A 169 -17.01 37.35 -6.10
N GLU A 170 -17.36 37.30 -4.82
CA GLU A 170 -18.70 37.69 -4.35
C GLU A 170 -18.98 39.19 -4.47
N ARG A 171 -17.94 40.06 -4.47
CA ARG A 171 -18.05 41.49 -4.79
C ARG A 171 -18.15 41.73 -6.30
N GLU A 172 -17.28 41.09 -7.09
CA GLU A 172 -17.28 41.17 -8.55
C GLU A 172 -18.62 40.71 -9.13
N LEU A 173 -19.14 39.57 -8.66
CA LEU A 173 -20.43 39.00 -9.09
C LEU A 173 -21.60 39.92 -8.72
N ALA A 174 -21.54 40.60 -7.57
CA ALA A 174 -22.56 41.56 -7.18
C ALA A 174 -22.56 42.78 -8.10
N ALA A 175 -21.39 43.36 -8.39
CA ALA A 175 -21.24 44.50 -9.30
C ALA A 175 -21.65 44.14 -10.74
N TRP A 176 -21.24 42.98 -11.25
CA TRP A 176 -21.67 42.45 -12.53
C TRP A 176 -23.19 42.23 -12.58
N SER A 177 -23.78 41.65 -11.54
CA SER A 177 -25.24 41.42 -11.44
C SER A 177 -26.06 42.70 -11.30
N GLU A 178 -25.46 43.79 -10.83
CA GLU A 178 -26.08 45.11 -10.81
C GLU A 178 -25.99 45.79 -12.18
N ASN A 179 -24.80 45.87 -12.77
CA ASN A 179 -24.58 46.42 -14.11
C ASN A 179 -25.40 45.68 -15.18
N LYS A 180 -25.57 44.36 -15.08
CA LYS A 180 -26.39 43.52 -15.99
C LYS A 180 -27.89 43.86 -16.00
N LYS A 181 -28.39 44.63 -15.04
CA LYS A 181 -29.76 45.17 -15.07
C LYS A 181 -29.87 46.43 -15.94
N ASN A 182 -28.75 47.08 -16.24
CA ASN A 182 -28.68 48.35 -16.95
C ASN A 182 -28.37 48.09 -18.44
N LYS A 183 -29.32 48.39 -19.33
CA LYS A 183 -29.28 47.93 -20.73
C LYS A 183 -28.25 48.62 -21.62
N ASP A 184 -27.75 49.78 -21.20
CA ASP A 184 -26.83 50.63 -21.97
C ASP A 184 -25.36 50.46 -21.57
N VAL A 185 -25.04 49.42 -20.78
CA VAL A 185 -23.68 49.09 -20.32
C VAL A 185 -23.29 47.73 -20.88
N ASP A 186 -22.14 47.64 -21.55
CA ASP A 186 -21.48 46.34 -21.77
C ASP A 186 -20.80 45.91 -20.46
N VAL A 187 -21.19 44.75 -19.95
CA VAL A 187 -20.88 44.30 -18.59
C VAL A 187 -19.77 43.26 -18.56
N GLY A 188 -19.33 42.79 -19.73
CA GLY A 188 -18.33 41.74 -19.86
C GLY A 188 -18.77 40.37 -19.34
N GLU A 189 -17.81 39.45 -19.25
CA GLU A 189 -18.04 38.06 -18.86
C GLU A 189 -18.41 37.92 -17.37
N GLU A 190 -19.12 36.86 -17.02
CA GLU A 190 -19.44 36.54 -15.62
C GLU A 190 -18.16 36.16 -14.86
N PRO A 191 -17.89 36.71 -13.66
CA PRO A 191 -16.70 36.39 -12.89
C PRO A 191 -16.51 34.88 -12.70
N LEU A 192 -15.27 34.41 -12.78
CA LEU A 192 -14.97 32.98 -12.67
C LEU A 192 -14.95 32.55 -11.19
N LYS A 193 -15.88 31.67 -10.82
CA LYS A 193 -15.96 31.14 -9.46
C LYS A 193 -14.66 30.43 -9.07
N PRO A 194 -13.97 30.85 -7.97
CA PRO A 194 -12.76 30.20 -7.52
C PRO A 194 -13.03 28.76 -7.09
N GLN A 195 -12.06 27.87 -7.33
CA GLN A 195 -12.12 26.46 -6.99
C GLN A 195 -11.13 26.15 -5.87
N LEU A 196 -11.57 25.40 -4.86
CA LEU A 196 -10.69 24.95 -3.78
C LEU A 196 -9.86 23.75 -4.25
N LYS A 197 -8.53 23.83 -4.17
CA LYS A 197 -7.67 22.65 -4.35
C LYS A 197 -7.77 21.76 -3.11
N VAL A 198 -7.84 20.44 -3.31
CA VAL A 198 -7.90 19.44 -2.25
C VAL A 198 -6.61 18.63 -2.28
N TYR A 199 -5.88 18.60 -1.17
CA TYR A 199 -4.64 17.84 -1.04
C TYR A 199 -4.91 16.37 -0.68
N TYR A 200 -5.78 16.12 0.29
CA TYR A 200 -6.21 14.77 0.64
C TYR A 200 -7.68 14.72 1.07
N PHE A 201 -8.27 13.52 1.01
CA PHE A 201 -9.59 13.22 1.56
C PHE A 201 -9.65 11.81 2.15
N THR A 202 -10.53 11.59 3.14
CA THR A 202 -10.73 10.30 3.83
C THR A 202 -12.02 9.57 3.42
N GLY A 203 -12.90 10.23 2.65
CA GLY A 203 -14.10 9.63 2.05
C GLY A 203 -14.69 10.51 0.95
N ALA A 204 -15.15 9.90 -0.14
CA ALA A 204 -15.83 10.53 -1.28
C ALA A 204 -16.61 9.46 -2.07
N THR A 205 -17.59 9.86 -2.89
CA THR A 205 -18.16 8.97 -3.93
C THR A 205 -17.33 9.06 -5.21
N GLY A 206 -17.49 8.10 -6.14
CA GLY A 206 -16.82 8.14 -7.44
C GLY A 206 -17.12 9.42 -8.23
N GLU A 207 -18.37 9.90 -8.20
CA GLU A 207 -18.77 11.14 -8.86
C GLU A 207 -18.13 12.38 -8.21
N ALA A 208 -17.95 12.39 -6.88
CA ALA A 208 -17.30 13.50 -6.18
C ALA A 208 -15.81 13.63 -6.56
N ILE A 209 -15.11 12.50 -6.76
CA ILE A 209 -13.72 12.49 -7.25
C ILE A 209 -13.64 13.05 -8.69
N LYS A 210 -14.56 12.63 -9.58
CA LYS A 210 -14.65 13.13 -10.96
C LYS A 210 -14.92 14.63 -11.00
N ALA A 211 -15.88 15.11 -10.22
CA ALA A 211 -16.23 16.53 -10.12
C ALA A 211 -15.08 17.39 -9.56
N GLN A 212 -14.32 16.89 -8.58
CA GLN A 212 -13.16 17.62 -8.06
C GLN A 212 -12.02 17.67 -9.08
N ALA A 213 -11.72 16.57 -9.77
CA ALA A 213 -10.70 16.52 -10.81
C ALA A 213 -11.03 17.44 -12.00
N ALA A 214 -12.31 17.55 -12.39
CA ALA A 214 -12.74 18.47 -13.45
C ALA A 214 -12.67 19.95 -13.04
N ARG A 215 -12.82 20.27 -11.74
CA ARG A 215 -12.70 21.65 -11.21
C ARG A 215 -11.25 22.13 -11.07
N VAL A 216 -10.33 21.22 -10.76
CA VAL A 216 -8.91 21.53 -10.54
C VAL A 216 -8.04 20.54 -11.34
N PRO A 217 -8.06 20.60 -12.68
CA PRO A 217 -7.49 19.58 -13.56
C PRO A 217 -5.95 19.54 -13.59
N ASP A 218 -5.27 20.46 -12.90
CA ASP A 218 -3.82 20.45 -12.68
C ASP A 218 -3.42 19.76 -11.36
N LYS A 219 -4.35 19.55 -10.41
CA LYS A 219 -4.05 19.03 -9.07
C LYS A 219 -4.30 17.52 -8.97
N SER A 220 -3.23 16.78 -8.67
CA SER A 220 -3.33 15.37 -8.26
C SER A 220 -3.97 15.26 -6.87
N LEU A 221 -4.72 14.18 -6.64
CA LEU A 221 -5.49 13.95 -5.42
C LEU A 221 -4.87 12.83 -4.57
N MET A 222 -5.03 12.92 -3.25
CA MET A 222 -4.71 11.82 -2.33
C MET A 222 -5.97 11.28 -1.64
N TYR A 223 -6.19 9.97 -1.71
CA TYR A 223 -7.15 9.28 -0.85
C TYR A 223 -6.43 8.60 0.31
N LEU A 224 -6.91 8.82 1.53
CA LEU A 224 -6.30 8.34 2.77
C LEU A 224 -7.27 7.43 3.52
N ALA A 225 -7.10 6.12 3.36
CA ALA A 225 -8.00 5.09 3.88
C ALA A 225 -7.48 4.52 5.21
N ASP A 226 -8.01 5.03 6.33
CA ASP A 226 -7.64 4.56 7.69
C ASP A 226 -7.88 3.04 7.87
N GLU A 227 -8.84 2.45 7.15
CA GLU A 227 -8.99 0.99 6.95
C GLU A 227 -9.23 0.71 5.45
N LEU A 228 -8.20 0.23 4.74
CA LEU A 228 -8.17 0.07 3.29
C LEU A 228 -9.20 -0.95 2.77
N ALA A 229 -9.61 -1.91 3.59
CA ALA A 229 -10.71 -2.82 3.25
C ALA A 229 -12.06 -2.11 3.08
N GLY A 230 -12.23 -0.90 3.62
CA GLY A 230 -13.37 -0.04 3.33
C GLY A 230 -13.44 0.36 1.85
N LEU A 231 -12.29 0.66 1.23
CA LEU A 231 -12.21 1.02 -0.20
C LEU A 231 -12.65 -0.15 -1.10
N PHE A 232 -12.04 -1.32 -0.93
CA PHE A 232 -12.34 -2.50 -1.75
C PHE A 232 -13.80 -2.98 -1.60
N LYS A 233 -14.44 -2.72 -0.44
CA LYS A 233 -15.85 -3.05 -0.22
C LYS A 233 -16.80 -1.97 -0.76
N SER A 234 -16.49 -0.69 -0.57
CA SER A 234 -17.37 0.42 -0.98
C SER A 234 -17.45 0.60 -2.50
N ALA A 235 -16.37 0.32 -3.23
CA ALA A 235 -16.27 0.48 -4.68
C ALA A 235 -17.30 -0.33 -5.51
N ASN A 236 -17.99 -1.30 -4.89
CA ASN A 236 -19.09 -2.07 -5.50
C ASN A 236 -20.44 -1.93 -4.77
N GLN A 237 -20.52 -1.20 -3.66
CA GLN A 237 -21.74 -1.07 -2.86
C GLN A 237 -22.74 -0.06 -3.45
N TYR A 238 -22.25 1.04 -4.01
CA TYR A 238 -23.13 2.01 -4.67
C TYR A 238 -23.79 1.40 -5.92
N ARG A 239 -25.07 1.73 -6.13
CA ARG A 239 -25.94 1.19 -7.20
C ARG A 239 -26.13 -0.34 -7.16
N GLY A 240 -25.89 -0.99 -6.01
CA GLY A 240 -26.25 -2.40 -5.78
C GLY A 240 -25.45 -3.40 -6.63
N GLY A 241 -24.11 -3.32 -6.58
CA GLY A 241 -23.24 -4.19 -7.39
C GLY A 241 -23.06 -3.75 -8.84
N ARG A 242 -23.46 -2.51 -9.19
CA ARG A 242 -23.34 -1.91 -10.54
C ARG A 242 -22.60 -0.57 -10.53
N GLY A 243 -21.68 -0.37 -9.58
CA GLY A 243 -20.78 0.78 -9.56
C GLY A 243 -19.65 0.64 -10.59
N SER A 244 -19.11 1.75 -11.08
CA SER A 244 -17.87 1.78 -11.87
C SER A 244 -16.63 2.10 -11.05
N ASP A 245 -16.79 2.45 -9.77
CA ASP A 245 -15.76 3.06 -8.92
C ASP A 245 -14.47 2.23 -8.86
N ALA A 246 -14.58 0.90 -8.86
CA ALA A 246 -13.41 0.01 -8.94
C ALA A 246 -12.60 0.20 -10.23
N GLN A 247 -13.26 0.29 -11.39
CA GLN A 247 -12.62 0.53 -12.69
C GLN A 247 -12.13 1.98 -12.83
N ASP A 248 -12.84 2.94 -12.24
CA ASP A 248 -12.41 4.33 -12.14
C ASP A 248 -11.09 4.46 -11.35
N ILE A 249 -10.99 3.82 -10.18
CA ILE A 249 -9.76 3.75 -9.38
C ILE A 249 -8.61 3.14 -10.19
N LEU A 250 -8.84 2.02 -10.88
CA LEU A 250 -7.83 1.41 -11.75
C LEU A 250 -7.36 2.36 -12.87
N SER A 251 -8.27 3.17 -13.41
CA SER A 251 -7.99 4.15 -14.47
C SER A 251 -7.17 5.35 -13.93
N TYR A 252 -7.47 5.82 -12.71
CA TYR A 252 -6.73 6.90 -12.06
C TYR A 252 -5.30 6.50 -11.66
N TYR A 253 -5.05 5.21 -11.35
CA TYR A 253 -3.68 4.71 -11.14
C TYR A 253 -2.83 4.90 -12.38
N ASP A 254 -3.34 4.49 -13.55
CA ASP A 254 -2.64 4.64 -14.84
C ASP A 254 -2.75 6.06 -15.42
N GLY A 255 -3.41 6.97 -14.69
CA GLY A 255 -3.47 8.40 -14.97
C GLY A 255 -4.43 8.80 -16.10
N SER A 256 -5.37 7.90 -16.41
CA SER A 256 -6.40 8.14 -17.43
C SER A 256 -7.44 9.15 -16.93
N GLY A 257 -8.01 9.88 -17.89
CA GLY A 257 -9.12 10.80 -17.66
C GLY A 257 -10.48 10.15 -17.82
N ASN A 258 -11.52 10.89 -17.42
CA ASN A 258 -12.93 10.52 -17.57
C ASN A 258 -13.72 11.65 -18.26
N LEU A 259 -14.65 11.25 -19.13
CA LEU A 259 -15.68 12.11 -19.70
C LEU A 259 -17.03 11.56 -19.22
N GLU A 260 -17.76 12.32 -18.41
CA GLU A 260 -19.07 11.94 -17.89
C GLU A 260 -20.18 12.68 -18.65
N LEU A 261 -21.10 11.90 -19.23
CA LEU A 261 -22.23 12.38 -20.02
C LEU A 261 -23.54 12.14 -19.25
N ARG A 262 -24.40 13.14 -19.21
CA ARG A 262 -25.80 13.05 -18.75
C ARG A 262 -26.75 13.36 -19.90
N LYS A 263 -28.05 13.24 -19.66
CA LYS A 263 -29.10 13.51 -20.67
C LYS A 263 -29.00 14.90 -21.29
N ASP A 264 -28.52 15.87 -20.51
CA ASP A 264 -28.51 17.29 -20.87
C ASP A 264 -27.14 17.79 -21.38
N GLY A 265 -26.14 16.89 -21.50
CA GLY A 265 -24.82 17.22 -22.06
C GLY A 265 -23.63 16.59 -21.31
N ILE A 266 -22.48 17.25 -21.42
CA ILE A 266 -21.27 16.91 -20.65
C ILE A 266 -21.43 17.42 -19.22
N ASP A 267 -21.33 16.51 -18.24
CA ASP A 267 -21.48 16.82 -16.81
C ASP A 267 -20.11 17.06 -16.15
N SER A 268 -19.10 16.29 -16.53
CA SER A 268 -17.71 16.60 -16.20
C SER A 268 -16.75 16.07 -17.28
N TYR A 269 -15.65 16.79 -17.48
CA TYR A 269 -14.55 16.35 -18.34
C TYR A 269 -13.22 16.60 -17.62
N SER A 270 -12.51 15.51 -17.32
CA SER A 270 -11.12 15.54 -16.86
C SER A 270 -10.29 14.70 -17.83
N PRO A 271 -9.43 15.27 -18.68
CA PRO A 271 -8.63 14.50 -19.65
C PRO A 271 -7.56 13.61 -19.01
N LYS A 272 -7.21 13.86 -17.73
CA LYS A 272 -6.35 13.03 -16.89
C LYS A 272 -6.74 13.22 -15.43
N THR A 273 -7.01 12.14 -14.70
CA THR A 273 -7.22 12.20 -13.25
C THR A 273 -6.11 11.41 -12.56
N TYR A 274 -5.30 12.08 -11.74
CA TYR A 274 -4.21 11.46 -10.98
C TYR A 274 -4.66 11.30 -9.53
N LEU A 275 -4.86 10.05 -9.11
CA LEU A 275 -5.11 9.69 -7.73
C LEU A 275 -3.92 8.91 -7.19
N SER A 276 -3.50 9.23 -5.97
CA SER A 276 -2.63 8.40 -5.14
C SER A 276 -3.43 7.92 -3.92
N ILE A 277 -3.15 6.70 -3.44
CA ILE A 277 -3.92 6.08 -2.36
C ILE A 277 -2.96 5.56 -1.31
N PHE A 278 -3.10 6.04 -0.07
CA PHE A 278 -2.45 5.41 1.08
C PHE A 278 -3.49 4.82 2.02
N GLY A 279 -3.22 3.64 2.56
CA GLY A 279 -4.12 3.02 3.53
C GLY A 279 -3.44 2.04 4.48
N ALA A 280 -4.17 1.65 5.53
CA ALA A 280 -3.73 0.63 6.47
C ALA A 280 -4.68 -0.57 6.38
N THR A 281 -4.14 -1.77 6.59
CA THR A 281 -4.94 -2.99 6.66
C THR A 281 -4.37 -3.94 7.71
N GLN A 282 -5.19 -4.88 8.15
CA GLN A 282 -4.79 -5.95 9.06
C GLN A 282 -4.41 -7.20 8.24
N PRO A 283 -3.46 -8.05 8.69
CA PRO A 283 -3.07 -9.26 7.96
C PRO A 283 -4.27 -10.12 7.58
N SER A 284 -5.10 -10.53 8.56
CA SER A 284 -6.30 -11.35 8.35
C SER A 284 -7.32 -10.74 7.37
N VAL A 285 -7.43 -9.42 7.34
CA VAL A 285 -8.31 -8.68 6.43
C VAL A 285 -7.75 -8.72 5.00
N LEU A 286 -6.43 -8.55 4.85
CA LEU A 286 -5.76 -8.66 3.55
C LEU A 286 -5.76 -10.11 3.02
N GLN A 287 -5.55 -11.12 3.89
CA GLN A 287 -5.73 -12.53 3.55
C GLN A 287 -7.14 -12.80 3.02
N GLY A 288 -8.16 -12.21 3.64
CA GLY A 288 -9.56 -12.30 3.20
C GLY A 288 -9.82 -11.66 1.83
N LEU A 289 -9.14 -10.55 1.50
CA LEU A 289 -9.22 -9.88 0.20
C LEU A 289 -8.45 -10.62 -0.90
N MET A 290 -7.33 -11.26 -0.55
CA MET A 290 -6.47 -12.01 -1.50
C MET A 290 -6.86 -13.50 -1.61
N LYS A 291 -7.94 -13.93 -0.94
CA LYS A 291 -8.29 -15.33 -0.71
C LYS A 291 -8.47 -16.18 -1.98
N ASP A 292 -9.01 -15.59 -3.04
CA ASP A 292 -9.24 -16.29 -4.32
C ASP A 292 -7.99 -16.30 -5.21
N GLU A 293 -6.91 -15.63 -4.78
CA GLU A 293 -5.56 -15.47 -5.37
C GLU A 293 -5.48 -14.93 -6.80
N LYS A 294 -6.61 -14.84 -7.48
CA LYS A 294 -6.78 -14.19 -8.77
C LYS A 294 -6.94 -12.69 -8.55
N ASP A 295 -6.10 -11.89 -9.19
CA ASP A 295 -6.26 -10.44 -9.31
C ASP A 295 -6.74 -10.11 -10.74
N PRO A 296 -7.98 -10.45 -11.13
CA PRO A 296 -8.40 -10.42 -12.54
C PRO A 296 -8.28 -9.02 -13.16
N ASP A 297 -8.56 -7.98 -12.38
CA ASP A 297 -8.52 -6.58 -12.83
C ASP A 297 -7.20 -5.87 -12.50
N GLY A 298 -6.31 -6.54 -11.75
CA GLY A 298 -5.05 -5.98 -11.26
C GLY A 298 -5.23 -4.92 -10.17
N GLN A 299 -6.21 -5.07 -9.26
CA GLN A 299 -6.50 -4.09 -8.20
C GLN A 299 -5.41 -4.06 -7.15
N TRP A 300 -5.13 -5.19 -6.49
CA TRP A 300 -4.20 -5.21 -5.37
C TRP A 300 -2.73 -5.33 -5.84
N SER A 301 -2.45 -5.94 -6.99
CA SER A 301 -1.10 -5.98 -7.58
C SER A 301 -0.52 -4.60 -7.94
N ARG A 302 -1.36 -3.56 -8.06
CA ARG A 302 -0.95 -2.15 -8.20
C ARG A 302 -0.47 -1.51 -6.89
N PHE A 303 -0.96 -1.97 -5.73
CA PHE A 303 -0.54 -1.47 -4.43
C PHE A 303 0.89 -1.89 -4.08
N ILE A 304 1.55 -1.05 -3.28
CA ILE A 304 2.80 -1.36 -2.58
C ILE A 304 2.43 -1.79 -1.16
N PHE A 305 2.54 -3.07 -0.86
CA PHE A 305 2.36 -3.57 0.50
C PHE A 305 3.68 -3.56 1.28
N VAL A 306 3.62 -3.11 2.53
CA VAL A 306 4.73 -3.17 3.48
C VAL A 306 4.25 -3.71 4.83
N ASN A 307 4.95 -4.71 5.34
CA ASN A 307 4.65 -5.29 6.64
C ASN A 307 5.34 -4.45 7.74
N GLN A 308 4.55 -3.99 8.71
CA GLN A 308 5.05 -3.47 9.99
C GLN A 308 5.19 -4.66 10.96
N PRO A 309 6.39 -4.97 11.46
CA PRO A 309 6.60 -6.05 12.42
C PRO A 309 5.88 -5.79 13.75
N LEU A 310 5.60 -6.85 14.49
CA LEU A 310 5.03 -6.76 15.84
C LEU A 310 6.13 -6.42 16.85
N GLU A 311 6.42 -5.13 16.99
CA GLU A 311 7.43 -4.62 17.92
C GLU A 311 6.81 -3.89 19.12
N GLY A 312 7.46 -4.01 20.28
CA GLY A 312 7.08 -3.31 21.50
C GLY A 312 7.90 -2.03 21.65
N ALA A 313 7.25 -0.88 21.46
CA ALA A 313 7.91 0.41 21.58
C ALA A 313 8.02 0.86 23.05
N THR A 314 9.20 1.30 23.46
CA THR A 314 9.41 2.04 24.71
C THR A 314 8.98 3.50 24.55
N LEU A 315 8.39 4.09 25.59
CA LEU A 315 8.33 5.55 25.73
C LEU A 315 9.68 6.01 26.31
N SER A 316 10.40 6.87 25.59
CA SER A 316 11.61 7.53 26.10
C SER A 316 11.25 8.77 26.91
N ASP A 317 12.15 9.23 27.76
CA ASP A 317 12.03 10.51 28.45
C ASP A 317 11.88 11.67 27.43
N ASP A 318 11.09 12.69 27.80
CA ASP A 318 10.96 13.90 26.99
C ASP A 318 12.16 14.81 27.23
N LEU A 319 13.16 14.66 26.35
CA LEU A 319 14.41 15.43 26.38
C LEU A 319 14.36 16.71 25.52
N GLY A 320 13.19 17.09 24.97
CA GLY A 320 12.98 18.40 24.34
C GLY A 320 13.97 18.78 23.23
N GLY A 321 14.30 17.85 22.31
CA GLY A 321 15.37 18.04 21.32
C GLY A 321 15.19 17.32 19.98
N GLY A 322 13.96 17.04 19.56
CA GLY A 322 13.67 16.43 18.26
C GLY A 322 13.55 17.45 17.12
N VAL A 323 13.85 17.00 15.89
CA VAL A 323 13.42 17.71 14.68
C VAL A 323 11.92 17.44 14.52
N ASP A 324 11.11 18.49 14.36
CA ASP A 324 9.71 18.32 14.00
C ASP A 324 9.60 17.75 12.59
N ILE A 325 9.03 16.54 12.50
CA ILE A 325 8.91 15.79 11.25
C ILE A 325 7.77 16.35 10.40
N SER A 326 6.74 16.96 10.99
CA SER A 326 5.67 17.63 10.24
C SER A 326 6.21 18.87 9.55
N ASP A 327 6.84 19.80 10.28
CA ASP A 327 7.42 21.03 9.71
C ASP A 327 8.42 20.73 8.58
N LEU A 328 9.29 19.74 8.80
CA LEU A 328 10.26 19.28 7.81
C LEU A 328 9.58 18.77 6.52
N LEU A 329 8.54 17.95 6.67
CA LEU A 329 7.80 17.40 5.55
C LEU A 329 6.92 18.45 4.87
N THR A 330 6.32 19.38 5.61
CA THR A 330 5.62 20.57 5.08
C THR A 330 6.53 21.39 4.19
N GLY A 331 7.76 21.66 4.63
CA GLY A 331 8.76 22.40 3.85
C GLY A 331 9.11 21.69 2.54
N VAL A 332 9.23 20.36 2.54
CA VAL A 332 9.47 19.56 1.32
C VAL A 332 8.22 19.49 0.44
N TYR A 333 7.04 19.20 1.01
CA TYR A 333 5.79 19.05 0.28
C TYR A 333 5.35 20.35 -0.40
N SER A 334 5.54 21.50 0.26
CA SER A 334 5.32 22.82 -0.33
C SER A 334 6.22 23.05 -1.55
N LYS A 335 7.51 22.71 -1.48
CA LYS A 335 8.40 22.77 -2.65
C LYS A 335 7.94 21.85 -3.78
N VAL A 336 7.48 20.63 -3.49
CA VAL A 336 6.99 19.68 -4.52
C VAL A 336 5.71 20.18 -5.19
N ASP A 337 4.72 20.69 -4.44
CA ASP A 337 3.49 21.22 -5.07
C ASP A 337 3.76 22.47 -5.91
N ASN A 338 4.76 23.27 -5.55
CA ASN A 338 5.19 24.42 -6.36
C ASN A 338 5.97 24.03 -7.65
N LEU A 339 6.25 22.75 -7.91
CA LEU A 339 6.88 22.32 -9.16
C LEU A 339 5.92 22.41 -10.35
N ASN A 340 6.45 22.85 -11.48
CA ASN A 340 5.76 22.80 -12.75
C ASN A 340 5.61 21.36 -13.27
N LYS A 341 4.54 21.12 -14.03
CA LYS A 341 4.30 19.86 -14.75
C LYS A 341 5.49 19.49 -15.65
N CYS A 342 6.09 18.32 -15.43
CA CYS A 342 7.33 17.91 -16.10
C CYS A 342 7.19 16.61 -16.92
N TYR A 343 7.96 16.51 -18.01
CA TYR A 343 8.07 15.32 -18.85
C TYR A 343 9.46 14.70 -18.71
N TYR A 344 9.60 13.80 -17.74
CA TYR A 344 10.88 13.15 -17.44
C TYR A 344 11.28 12.15 -18.53
N LYS A 345 12.59 11.93 -18.68
CA LYS A 345 13.22 10.92 -19.54
C LYS A 345 14.30 10.18 -18.76
N LEU A 346 14.68 8.99 -19.21
CA LEU A 346 15.82 8.27 -18.66
C LEU A 346 17.11 8.65 -19.40
N SER A 347 18.19 8.92 -18.65
CA SER A 347 19.55 8.95 -19.20
C SER A 347 19.89 7.61 -19.89
N PRO A 348 20.84 7.56 -20.84
CA PRO A 348 21.14 6.31 -21.57
C PRO A 348 21.51 5.13 -20.67
N GLY A 349 22.26 5.38 -19.59
CA GLY A 349 22.57 4.38 -18.56
C GLY A 349 21.34 3.95 -17.76
N ALA A 350 20.53 4.92 -17.30
CA ALA A 350 19.27 4.65 -16.60
C ALA A 350 18.31 3.80 -17.44
N PHE A 351 18.18 4.08 -18.75
CA PHE A 351 17.37 3.30 -19.67
C PHE A 351 17.87 1.85 -19.79
N LYS A 352 19.18 1.62 -19.84
CA LYS A 352 19.74 0.25 -19.88
C LYS A 352 19.53 -0.53 -18.58
N CYS A 353 19.64 0.14 -17.43
CA CYS A 353 19.29 -0.48 -16.14
C CYS A 353 17.80 -0.82 -16.07
N TYR A 354 16.93 0.12 -16.46
CA TYR A 354 15.48 -0.08 -16.53
C TYR A 354 15.10 -1.23 -17.48
N GLN A 355 15.66 -1.27 -18.70
CA GLN A 355 15.45 -2.33 -19.69
C GLN A 355 15.85 -3.72 -19.16
N LYS A 356 16.94 -3.82 -18.40
CA LYS A 356 17.36 -5.07 -17.75
C LYS A 356 16.37 -5.53 -16.67
N ALA A 357 15.85 -4.59 -15.86
CA ALA A 357 14.86 -4.89 -14.84
C ALA A 357 13.49 -5.26 -15.44
N TYR A 358 13.05 -4.54 -16.47
CA TYR A 358 11.85 -4.81 -17.26
C TYR A 358 11.86 -6.25 -17.81
N ASN A 359 12.89 -6.61 -18.57
CA ASN A 359 13.01 -7.94 -19.17
C ASN A 359 13.04 -9.06 -18.12
N LYS A 360 13.66 -8.82 -16.94
CA LYS A 360 13.66 -9.78 -15.82
C LYS A 360 12.25 -9.99 -15.25
N PHE A 361 11.46 -8.93 -15.06
CA PHE A 361 10.10 -9.06 -14.55
C PHE A 361 9.17 -9.73 -15.56
N GLU A 362 9.34 -9.47 -16.86
CA GLU A 362 8.57 -10.18 -17.89
C GLU A 362 8.92 -11.68 -17.98
N GLN A 363 10.20 -12.05 -17.83
CA GLN A 363 10.59 -13.46 -17.70
C GLN A 363 9.94 -14.12 -16.47
N LEU A 364 9.99 -13.45 -15.31
CA LEU A 364 9.35 -13.93 -14.08
C LEU A 364 7.81 -13.99 -14.19
N ARG A 365 7.18 -13.09 -14.94
CA ARG A 365 5.75 -13.13 -15.25
C ARG A 365 5.38 -14.35 -16.11
N VAL A 366 6.24 -14.74 -17.05
CA VAL A 366 5.98 -15.92 -17.90
C VAL A 366 6.29 -17.23 -17.15
N SER A 367 7.32 -17.26 -16.31
CA SER A 367 7.75 -18.48 -15.60
C SER A 367 7.04 -18.75 -14.26
N SER A 368 6.38 -17.76 -13.65
CA SER A 368 5.73 -17.92 -12.34
C SER A 368 4.45 -18.77 -12.46
N PRO A 369 4.32 -19.88 -11.69
CA PRO A 369 3.13 -20.74 -11.74
C PRO A 369 1.91 -20.05 -11.11
N ASP A 370 2.12 -19.27 -10.05
CA ASP A 370 1.08 -18.51 -9.34
C ASP A 370 0.55 -17.33 -10.19
N PRO A 371 -0.76 -17.29 -10.53
CA PRO A 371 -1.38 -16.14 -11.21
C PRO A 371 -1.24 -14.82 -10.47
N ALA A 372 -1.19 -14.85 -9.13
CA ALA A 372 -1.15 -13.67 -8.29
C ALA A 372 0.18 -12.93 -8.45
N MET A 373 1.29 -13.66 -8.28
CA MET A 373 2.63 -13.15 -8.55
C MET A 373 2.85 -12.76 -10.02
N ARG A 374 2.19 -13.41 -11.00
CA ARG A 374 2.19 -12.93 -12.41
C ARG A 374 1.64 -11.51 -12.53
N ALA A 375 0.54 -11.18 -11.84
CA ALA A 375 0.02 -9.81 -11.82
C ALA A 375 0.99 -8.83 -11.13
N VAL A 376 1.60 -9.24 -10.00
CA VAL A 376 2.61 -8.45 -9.27
C VAL A 376 3.82 -8.11 -10.14
N TYR A 377 4.37 -9.08 -10.90
CA TYR A 377 5.46 -8.82 -11.83
C TYR A 377 5.03 -7.87 -12.97
N SER A 378 3.86 -8.10 -13.57
CA SER A 378 3.28 -7.24 -14.62
C SER A 378 3.08 -5.78 -14.20
N LYS A 379 2.82 -5.50 -12.91
CA LYS A 379 2.73 -4.11 -12.41
C LYS A 379 4.06 -3.56 -11.88
N SER A 380 5.09 -4.40 -11.73
CA SER A 380 6.39 -3.98 -11.18
C SER A 380 7.26 -3.20 -12.19
N GLU A 381 7.08 -3.41 -13.49
CA GLU A 381 7.70 -2.58 -14.54
C GLU A 381 7.34 -1.09 -14.37
N GLY A 382 6.05 -0.75 -14.35
CA GLY A 382 5.58 0.61 -14.17
C GLY A 382 5.90 1.17 -12.78
N ARG A 383 5.92 0.32 -11.74
CA ARG A 383 6.30 0.67 -10.36
C ARG A 383 7.71 1.25 -10.27
N ILE A 384 8.70 0.73 -11.02
CA ILE A 384 10.06 1.30 -11.05
C ILE A 384 10.00 2.77 -11.46
N GLY A 385 9.30 3.10 -12.56
CA GLY A 385 9.25 4.47 -13.09
C GLY A 385 8.47 5.42 -12.19
N ARG A 386 7.36 4.95 -11.60
CA ARG A 386 6.58 5.70 -10.59
C ARG A 386 7.44 6.05 -9.37
N ILE A 387 8.18 5.08 -8.82
CA ILE A 387 9.11 5.29 -7.71
C ILE A 387 10.23 6.25 -8.12
N ALA A 388 10.81 6.07 -9.31
CA ALA A 388 11.92 6.88 -9.80
C ALA A 388 11.59 8.38 -9.88
N ILE A 389 10.41 8.76 -10.38
CA ILE A 389 9.99 10.18 -10.43
C ILE A 389 9.96 10.78 -9.01
N ASN A 390 9.42 10.05 -8.04
CA ASN A 390 9.30 10.53 -6.65
C ASN A 390 10.67 10.63 -5.95
N LEU A 391 11.57 9.65 -6.15
CA LEU A 391 12.94 9.71 -5.63
C LEU A 391 13.76 10.83 -6.27
N HIS A 392 13.63 11.02 -7.60
CA HIS A 392 14.32 12.07 -8.35
C HIS A 392 13.93 13.47 -7.87
N VAL A 393 12.63 13.71 -7.72
CA VAL A 393 12.08 14.97 -7.20
C VAL A 393 12.54 15.20 -5.76
N LEU A 394 12.45 14.20 -4.87
CA LEU A 394 12.91 14.33 -3.48
C LEU A 394 14.40 14.68 -3.38
N GLU A 395 15.26 14.07 -4.20
CA GLU A 395 16.71 14.34 -4.17
C GLU A 395 17.02 15.81 -4.44
N HIS A 396 16.46 16.38 -5.51
CA HIS A 396 16.71 17.76 -5.93
C HIS A 396 15.99 18.79 -5.03
N VAL A 397 14.75 18.50 -4.60
CA VAL A 397 13.96 19.39 -3.72
C VAL A 397 14.58 19.54 -2.32
N CYS A 398 15.18 18.46 -1.80
CA CYS A 398 15.93 18.51 -0.54
C CYS A 398 17.28 19.22 -0.72
N ALA A 399 18.00 18.97 -1.82
CA ALA A 399 19.23 19.69 -2.16
C ALA A 399 19.03 21.20 -2.43
N GLY A 400 17.79 21.62 -2.71
CA GLY A 400 17.46 23.02 -3.04
C GLY A 400 17.82 23.41 -4.48
N THR A 401 17.96 22.41 -5.36
CA THR A 401 18.31 22.59 -6.78
C THR A 401 17.07 22.40 -7.67
N ASP A 402 17.11 22.98 -8.88
CA ASP A 402 16.13 22.65 -9.93
C ASP A 402 16.10 21.13 -10.20
N VAL A 403 14.92 20.61 -10.55
CA VAL A 403 14.74 19.19 -10.90
C VAL A 403 14.97 19.01 -12.41
N PRO A 404 16.06 18.36 -12.85
CA PRO A 404 16.32 18.17 -14.28
C PRO A 404 15.32 17.18 -14.89
N ALA A 405 14.97 17.38 -16.17
CA ALA A 405 14.06 16.48 -16.88
C ALA A 405 14.67 15.10 -17.20
N GLU A 406 15.99 14.92 -17.07
CA GLU A 406 16.65 13.62 -17.21
C GLU A 406 16.86 12.97 -15.83
N ILE A 407 16.44 11.70 -15.70
CA ILE A 407 16.64 10.88 -14.51
C ILE A 407 17.97 10.10 -14.66
N PRO A 408 18.91 10.24 -13.71
CA PRO A 408 20.21 9.57 -13.73
C PRO A 408 20.13 8.10 -13.32
N LEU A 409 21.19 7.34 -13.61
CA LEU A 409 21.28 5.90 -13.37
C LEU A 409 20.98 5.50 -11.92
N HIS A 410 21.58 6.20 -10.94
CA HIS A 410 21.49 5.82 -9.53
C HIS A 410 20.05 5.88 -8.98
N ILE A 411 19.20 6.79 -9.49
CA ILE A 411 17.78 6.84 -9.11
C ILE A 411 17.03 5.60 -9.62
N ILE A 412 17.35 5.11 -10.82
CA ILE A 412 16.77 3.86 -11.33
C ILE A 412 17.28 2.64 -10.57
N GLU A 413 18.56 2.61 -10.20
CA GLU A 413 19.11 1.52 -9.36
C GLU A 413 18.43 1.48 -7.98
N ARG A 414 18.23 2.63 -7.34
CA ARG A 414 17.44 2.76 -6.11
C ARG A 414 15.98 2.31 -6.32
N ALA A 415 15.32 2.75 -7.39
CA ALA A 415 13.93 2.39 -7.67
C ALA A 415 13.76 0.89 -7.99
N VAL A 416 14.72 0.27 -8.67
CA VAL A 416 14.77 -1.18 -8.91
C VAL A 416 15.03 -1.94 -7.60
N LYS A 417 16.00 -1.52 -6.78
CA LYS A 417 16.25 -2.10 -5.45
C LYS A 417 14.99 -2.07 -4.58
N LEU A 418 14.31 -0.92 -4.53
CA LEU A 418 13.08 -0.73 -3.76
C LEU A 418 11.91 -1.56 -4.31
N THR A 419 11.78 -1.67 -5.64
CA THR A 419 10.76 -2.52 -6.28
C THR A 419 10.97 -4.00 -5.95
N ASN A 420 12.20 -4.51 -5.98
CA ASN A 420 12.49 -5.90 -5.58
C ASN A 420 12.20 -6.13 -4.08
N PHE A 421 12.49 -5.16 -3.21
CA PHE A 421 12.11 -5.24 -1.80
C PHE A 421 10.57 -5.33 -1.62
N TYR A 422 9.78 -4.52 -2.32
CA TYR A 422 8.32 -4.59 -2.26
C TYR A 422 7.73 -5.90 -2.83
N ILE A 423 8.33 -6.47 -3.88
CA ILE A 423 8.01 -7.82 -4.36
C ILE A 423 8.25 -8.85 -3.24
N GLY A 424 9.34 -8.69 -2.47
CA GLY A 424 9.63 -9.48 -1.27
C GLY A 424 8.55 -9.37 -0.18
N GLN A 425 8.11 -8.14 0.13
CA GLN A 425 7.02 -7.91 1.09
C GLN A 425 5.70 -8.57 0.67
N ILE A 426 5.40 -8.58 -0.63
CA ILE A 426 4.23 -9.28 -1.18
C ILE A 426 4.40 -10.81 -1.07
N LYS A 427 5.58 -11.37 -1.37
CA LYS A 427 5.86 -12.80 -1.16
C LYS A 427 5.61 -13.25 0.30
N LEU A 428 5.99 -12.44 1.29
CA LEU A 428 5.73 -12.74 2.72
C LEU A 428 4.23 -12.72 3.08
N ILE A 429 3.43 -11.92 2.37
CA ILE A 429 1.96 -11.90 2.52
C ILE A 429 1.35 -13.15 1.86
N HIS A 430 1.84 -13.56 0.69
CA HIS A 430 1.45 -14.82 0.06
C HIS A 430 1.84 -16.05 0.88
N SER A 431 3.05 -16.11 1.44
CA SER A 431 3.42 -17.21 2.35
C SER A 431 2.53 -17.23 3.60
N SER A 432 2.04 -16.07 4.05
CA SER A 432 1.04 -16.02 5.13
C SER A 432 -0.31 -16.64 4.74
N ASN A 433 -0.72 -16.62 3.46
CA ASN A 433 -1.86 -17.39 2.96
C ASN A 433 -1.54 -18.89 2.84
N ALA A 434 -0.34 -19.23 2.37
CA ALA A 434 0.15 -20.60 2.22
C ALA A 434 0.13 -21.38 3.55
N ILE A 435 0.42 -20.73 4.69
CA ILE A 435 0.25 -21.29 6.04
C ILE A 435 -1.19 -21.77 6.30
N ALA A 436 -2.20 -21.03 5.83
CA ALA A 436 -3.60 -21.39 6.01
C ALA A 436 -4.05 -22.58 5.13
N LYS A 437 -3.33 -22.82 4.02
CA LYS A 437 -3.46 -24.04 3.20
C LYS A 437 -2.67 -25.22 3.77
N GLY A 438 -1.64 -24.95 4.58
CA GLY A 438 -0.77 -25.95 5.21
C GLY A 438 0.50 -26.27 4.41
N GLU A 439 0.94 -25.36 3.53
CA GLU A 439 2.17 -25.51 2.73
C GLU A 439 3.41 -25.48 3.63
N LEU A 440 4.32 -26.44 3.43
CA LEU A 440 5.37 -26.79 4.40
C LEU A 440 6.41 -25.66 4.56
N SER A 441 6.98 -25.16 3.47
CA SER A 441 7.97 -24.08 3.46
C SER A 441 7.49 -22.83 4.21
N ALA A 442 6.26 -22.39 3.95
CA ALA A 442 5.65 -21.23 4.59
C ALA A 442 5.43 -21.44 6.11
N VAL A 443 4.99 -22.64 6.51
CA VAL A 443 4.83 -23.01 7.93
C VAL A 443 6.18 -23.04 8.66
N LEU A 444 7.19 -23.71 8.10
CA LEU A 444 8.53 -23.78 8.68
C LEU A 444 9.15 -22.39 8.85
N THR A 445 9.01 -21.54 7.82
CA THR A 445 9.46 -20.13 7.86
C THR A 445 8.83 -19.36 9.01
N LYS A 446 7.51 -19.43 9.20
CA LYS A 446 6.80 -18.69 10.27
C LYS A 446 7.19 -19.20 11.65
N LEU A 447 7.29 -20.51 11.84
CA LEU A 447 7.73 -21.12 13.10
C LEU A 447 9.16 -20.69 13.45
N LEU A 448 10.08 -20.73 12.49
CA LEU A 448 11.46 -20.32 12.71
C LEU A 448 11.57 -18.81 13.01
N THR A 449 10.84 -17.97 12.26
CA THR A 449 10.80 -16.51 12.48
C THR A 449 10.29 -16.15 13.87
N GLU A 450 9.19 -16.76 14.33
CA GLU A 450 8.67 -16.53 15.68
C GLU A 450 9.60 -17.09 16.76
N SER A 451 10.21 -18.27 16.54
CA SER A 451 11.17 -18.83 17.50
C SER A 451 12.42 -17.94 17.66
N ARG A 452 12.89 -17.31 16.58
CA ARG A 452 13.97 -16.30 16.61
C ARG A 452 13.53 -15.05 17.38
N ARG A 453 12.29 -14.59 17.22
CA ARG A 453 11.72 -13.44 17.94
C ARG A 453 11.55 -13.69 19.45
N LEU A 454 11.20 -14.91 19.85
CA LEU A 454 10.98 -15.30 21.25
C LEU A 454 12.21 -15.94 21.92
N GLY A 455 13.28 -16.21 21.16
CA GLY A 455 14.44 -17.02 21.57
C GLY A 455 14.15 -18.53 21.74
N LYS A 456 12.87 -18.92 21.86
CA LYS A 456 12.39 -20.30 21.98
C LYS A 456 10.89 -20.36 21.67
N LEU A 457 10.39 -21.49 21.17
CA LEU A 457 8.98 -21.68 20.79
C LEU A 457 8.41 -22.98 21.36
N SER A 458 7.40 -22.91 22.23
CA SER A 458 6.70 -24.12 22.70
C SER A 458 5.59 -24.54 21.72
N ILE A 459 5.16 -25.81 21.80
CA ILE A 459 4.02 -26.30 21.01
C ILE A 459 2.75 -25.45 21.26
N ARG A 460 2.53 -24.97 22.49
CA ARG A 460 1.36 -24.14 22.82
C ARG A 460 1.41 -22.79 22.09
N ASP A 461 2.60 -22.20 22.03
CA ASP A 461 2.79 -20.87 21.44
C ASP A 461 2.76 -20.97 19.92
N ALA A 462 3.36 -22.00 19.33
CA ALA A 462 3.22 -22.32 17.90
C ALA A 462 1.75 -22.46 17.47
N ILE A 463 0.92 -23.18 18.23
CA ILE A 463 -0.53 -23.33 17.96
C ILE A 463 -1.31 -22.01 18.16
N ARG A 464 -0.75 -21.02 18.87
CA ARG A 464 -1.46 -19.77 19.22
C ARG A 464 -1.01 -18.54 18.42
N SER A 465 0.27 -18.42 18.04
CA SER A 465 0.82 -17.24 17.33
C SER A 465 1.29 -17.52 15.88
N CYS A 466 1.51 -18.79 15.52
CA CYS A 466 2.01 -19.16 14.19
C CYS A 466 0.98 -19.91 13.33
N LEU A 467 0.08 -20.66 13.97
CA LEU A 467 -0.78 -21.64 13.32
C LEU A 467 -2.25 -21.43 13.70
N GLY A 468 -3.17 -21.95 12.89
CA GLY A 468 -4.58 -21.98 13.24
C GLY A 468 -4.90 -23.06 14.28
N GLY A 469 -5.87 -22.81 15.15
CA GLY A 469 -6.33 -23.73 16.21
C GLY A 469 -6.95 -25.06 15.75
N ARG A 470 -6.88 -25.38 14.45
CA ARG A 470 -7.16 -26.71 13.87
C ARG A 470 -5.93 -27.64 13.87
N THR A 471 -4.74 -27.11 14.16
CA THR A 471 -3.48 -27.87 14.07
C THR A 471 -3.26 -28.73 15.32
N THR A 472 -2.96 -30.02 15.14
CA THR A 472 -2.70 -30.95 16.25
C THR A 472 -1.28 -30.80 16.80
N LYS A 473 -1.07 -31.22 18.06
CA LYS A 473 0.26 -31.21 18.69
C LYS A 473 1.27 -32.05 17.92
N ASP A 474 0.83 -33.17 17.36
CA ASP A 474 1.67 -34.12 16.64
C ASP A 474 2.17 -33.55 15.30
N LYS A 475 1.33 -32.76 14.62
CA LYS A 475 1.72 -31.99 13.42
C LYS A 475 2.76 -30.90 13.74
N VAL A 476 2.68 -30.26 14.91
CA VAL A 476 3.71 -29.31 15.35
C VAL A 476 5.02 -30.02 15.72
N LEU A 477 4.95 -31.22 16.31
CA LEU A 477 6.12 -32.06 16.54
C LEU A 477 6.75 -32.58 15.23
N GLU A 478 5.95 -32.82 14.19
CA GLU A 478 6.41 -33.11 12.83
C GLU A 478 7.21 -31.91 12.27
N TYR A 479 6.66 -30.69 12.29
CA TYR A 479 7.37 -29.50 11.83
C TYR A 479 8.63 -29.17 12.66
N PHE A 480 8.62 -29.39 13.98
CA PHE A 480 9.80 -29.18 14.81
C PHE A 480 10.92 -30.17 14.48
N LYS A 481 10.61 -31.45 14.22
CA LYS A 481 11.60 -32.44 13.74
C LYS A 481 12.16 -32.05 12.39
N GLU A 482 11.34 -31.47 11.52
CA GLU A 482 11.76 -31.05 10.19
C GLU A 482 12.73 -29.86 10.26
N LEU A 483 12.49 -28.89 11.14
CA LEU A 483 13.45 -27.81 11.44
C LEU A 483 14.76 -28.34 12.06
N GLU A 484 14.67 -29.31 12.99
CA GLU A 484 15.83 -29.93 13.66
C GLU A 484 16.69 -30.75 12.69
N THR A 485 16.06 -31.60 11.88
CA THR A 485 16.74 -32.43 10.85
C THR A 485 17.39 -31.56 9.78
N SER A 486 16.87 -30.36 9.54
CA SER A 486 17.41 -29.38 8.59
C SER A 486 18.39 -28.38 9.23
N GLY A 487 18.78 -28.57 10.49
CA GLY A 487 19.83 -27.79 11.17
C GLY A 487 19.42 -26.40 11.70
N TYR A 488 18.15 -25.99 11.52
CA TYR A 488 17.67 -24.67 11.93
C TYR A 488 17.51 -24.49 13.45
N GLY A 489 17.62 -25.56 14.25
CA GLY A 489 17.52 -25.53 15.71
C GLY A 489 17.50 -26.91 16.35
N VAL A 490 17.22 -26.95 17.65
CA VAL A 490 17.20 -28.17 18.48
C VAL A 490 15.91 -28.26 19.30
N ILE A 491 15.40 -29.47 19.51
CA ILE A 491 14.18 -29.73 20.30
C ILE A 491 14.53 -30.12 21.74
N GLU A 492 14.30 -29.22 22.69
CA GLU A 492 14.34 -29.56 24.11
C GLU A 492 13.03 -30.21 24.59
N LYS A 493 13.16 -31.34 25.31
CA LYS A 493 12.05 -32.07 25.92
C LYS A 493 12.12 -31.98 27.44
N ASN A 494 11.44 -30.99 28.01
CA ASN A 494 11.22 -30.89 29.44
C ASN A 494 10.00 -31.72 29.86
N LYS A 495 9.94 -32.17 31.12
CA LYS A 495 8.96 -33.18 31.62
C LYS A 495 7.49 -32.91 31.24
N ASN A 496 7.09 -31.63 31.18
CA ASN A 496 5.72 -31.21 30.81
C ASN A 496 5.65 -30.34 29.54
N SER A 497 6.75 -30.14 28.79
CA SER A 497 6.77 -29.24 27.62
C SER A 497 7.88 -29.59 26.63
N THR A 498 7.54 -29.58 25.33
CA THR A 498 8.52 -29.63 24.23
C THR A 498 8.65 -28.24 23.61
N VAL A 499 9.90 -27.81 23.42
CA VAL A 499 10.27 -26.47 22.99
C VAL A 499 11.32 -26.56 21.89
N PHE A 500 11.14 -25.83 20.80
CA PHE A 500 12.14 -25.65 19.76
C PHE A 500 12.99 -24.41 20.08
N ILE A 501 14.32 -24.53 19.99
CA ILE A 501 15.28 -23.44 20.17
C ILE A 501 16.02 -23.26 18.83
N PRO A 502 15.95 -22.08 18.19
CA PRO A 502 16.60 -21.86 16.90
C PRO A 502 18.12 -21.78 17.03
N THR A 503 18.84 -22.33 16.05
CA THR A 503 20.27 -22.09 15.86
C THR A 503 20.47 -20.62 15.51
N VAL A 504 21.26 -19.90 16.31
CA VAL A 504 21.57 -18.48 16.07
C VAL A 504 22.67 -18.37 15.01
N SER A 505 22.31 -18.56 13.73
CA SER A 505 23.18 -18.21 12.63
C SER A 505 23.30 -16.68 12.53
N CYS A 506 24.48 -16.17 12.88
CA CYS A 506 24.80 -14.76 12.81
C CYS A 506 25.03 -14.31 11.36
N VAL A 507 23.94 -14.00 10.64
CA VAL A 507 23.97 -13.42 9.28
C VAL A 507 24.46 -11.97 9.32
N SER A 508 25.75 -11.81 9.59
CA SER A 508 26.53 -10.59 9.36
C SER A 508 27.10 -10.63 7.94
N SER A 509 27.15 -9.47 7.28
CA SER A 509 27.43 -9.39 5.85
C SER A 509 28.93 -9.17 5.57
N SER A 510 29.66 -10.24 5.26
CA SER A 510 30.99 -10.15 4.65
C SER A 510 31.35 -11.41 3.84
N VAL A 511 31.20 -11.33 2.50
CA VAL A 511 31.89 -12.25 1.59
C VAL A 511 33.32 -11.77 1.46
N SER A 512 34.23 -12.36 2.24
CA SER A 512 35.67 -12.20 2.08
C SER A 512 36.26 -13.53 1.64
N THR A 513 36.83 -13.57 0.43
CA THR A 513 37.48 -14.76 -0.12
C THR A 513 38.76 -15.09 0.65
N THR A 514 38.75 -16.17 1.44
CA THR A 514 39.96 -16.68 2.09
C THR A 514 40.80 -17.50 1.12
N VAL A 515 41.90 -16.92 0.65
CA VAL A 515 43.06 -17.70 0.18
C VAL A 515 43.83 -18.13 1.43
N SER A 516 44.16 -19.41 1.51
CA SER A 516 44.92 -19.99 2.62
C SER A 516 46.38 -19.54 2.63
N ASN A 517 46.90 -19.27 3.82
CA ASN A 517 48.23 -19.69 4.23
C ASN A 517 48.27 -19.83 5.76
N GLU A 518 49.09 -20.75 6.24
CA GLU A 518 49.36 -21.00 7.66
C GLU A 518 50.56 -20.15 8.11
N GLU A 519 50.56 -19.66 9.35
CA GLU A 519 51.69 -19.78 10.29
C GLU A 519 51.30 -19.30 11.70
N ASN A 520 52.18 -19.52 12.68
CA ASN A 520 51.87 -19.53 14.12
C ASN A 520 51.89 -18.14 14.79
N PRO A 521 51.23 -17.96 15.96
CA PRO A 521 51.26 -16.72 16.72
C PRO A 521 52.38 -16.71 17.79
N GLU A 522 52.98 -15.53 18.02
CA GLU A 522 53.68 -15.20 19.26
C GLU A 522 53.24 -13.83 19.80
N ASN A 523 53.42 -13.61 21.10
CA ASN A 523 52.96 -12.43 21.83
C ASN A 523 53.90 -11.23 21.64
N VAL A 524 53.42 -10.01 21.91
CA VAL A 524 53.81 -9.22 23.11
C VAL A 524 53.02 -7.91 23.16
N ASP A 525 52.90 -7.37 24.37
CA ASP A 525 52.02 -6.28 24.79
C ASP A 525 52.42 -4.85 24.34
N ASN A 526 51.42 -3.98 24.54
CA ASN A 526 51.52 -2.66 25.19
C ASN A 526 51.52 -1.34 24.39
N ASP A 527 50.87 -0.37 25.04
CA ASP A 527 50.89 1.09 24.92
C ASP A 527 50.63 1.75 23.55
N GLY A 528 49.69 2.70 23.58
CA GLY A 528 49.47 3.66 22.50
C GLY A 528 49.84 5.08 22.91
N PHE A 529 49.76 6.02 21.96
CA PHE A 529 49.73 7.45 22.28
C PHE A 529 48.90 8.23 21.25
N GLU A 530 48.49 9.45 21.61
CA GLU A 530 47.65 10.32 20.79
C GLU A 530 48.42 11.19 19.78
N GLU A 531 47.65 11.97 18.99
CA GLU A 531 47.97 13.28 18.39
C GLU A 531 48.23 13.36 16.86
N LYS A 532 47.21 13.86 16.16
CA LYS A 532 47.22 15.03 15.25
C LYS A 532 48.53 15.32 14.47
N ASN A 533 48.45 15.35 13.12
CA ASN A 533 48.17 16.61 12.38
C ASN A 533 48.10 16.49 10.84
N LYS A 534 46.99 17.02 10.29
CA LYS A 534 46.87 18.05 9.22
C LYS A 534 47.88 18.15 8.05
N SER A 535 47.31 18.29 6.83
CA SER A 535 47.90 18.89 5.60
C SER A 535 48.95 18.05 4.85
N THR A 536 49.25 18.21 3.55
CA THR A 536 48.85 19.24 2.55
C THR A 536 48.76 18.66 1.14
N VAL A 537 48.08 19.34 0.19
CA VAL A 537 48.04 19.00 -1.26
C VAL A 537 49.26 19.58 -1.99
N SER A 538 49.80 18.87 -3.00
CA SER A 538 50.66 19.45 -4.06
C SER A 538 50.72 18.55 -5.32
N THR A 539 50.79 19.16 -6.50
CA THR A 539 50.81 18.51 -7.84
C THR A 539 52.03 18.92 -8.66
N VAL A 540 52.70 17.94 -9.30
CA VAL A 540 53.77 18.09 -10.33
C VAL A 540 53.63 16.84 -11.23
N SER A 541 53.37 16.90 -12.54
CA SER A 541 54.26 17.24 -13.69
C SER A 541 55.50 16.32 -13.79
N SER A 542 56.06 15.90 -14.94
CA SER A 542 55.76 16.06 -16.38
C SER A 542 56.80 15.26 -17.22
N VAL A 543 56.76 15.31 -18.57
CA VAL A 543 57.85 14.95 -19.54
C VAL A 543 58.09 13.42 -19.74
N SER A 544 58.54 12.87 -20.90
CA SER A 544 58.36 13.11 -22.36
C SER A 544 59.08 12.00 -23.16
N SER A 545 58.64 11.69 -24.40
CA SER A 545 59.45 11.09 -25.50
C SER A 545 60.00 9.65 -25.33
N SER A 546 60.33 8.84 -26.35
CA SER A 546 59.97 8.77 -27.79
C SER A 546 60.52 7.45 -28.41
N LYS A 547 60.21 7.17 -29.70
CA LYS A 547 60.76 6.08 -30.57
C LYS A 547 60.29 4.64 -30.24
N GLU A 548 60.20 3.70 -31.17
CA GLU A 548 60.22 3.70 -32.67
C GLU A 548 59.60 2.40 -33.21
N ASN A 549 58.96 2.45 -34.40
CA ASN A 549 58.92 1.40 -35.47
C ASN A 549 58.43 -0.06 -35.14
N LYS A 550 57.72 -0.80 -36.01
CA LYS A 550 57.15 -0.53 -37.35
C LYS A 550 56.10 -1.61 -37.73
N ASP A 551 55.70 -1.64 -39.01
CA ASP A 551 54.95 -2.68 -39.76
C ASP A 551 53.41 -2.67 -39.61
N GLU A 552 52.60 -2.71 -40.69
CA GLU A 552 52.86 -2.34 -42.10
C GLU A 552 51.56 -1.94 -42.83
N SER A 553 51.69 -1.44 -44.07
CA SER A 553 50.73 -1.27 -45.20
C SER A 553 49.33 -1.91 -45.12
N ASP A 554 48.25 -1.34 -45.69
CA ASP A 554 48.11 -0.22 -46.65
C ASP A 554 46.74 0.50 -46.45
N ASN A 555 46.66 1.83 -46.42
CA ASN A 555 46.63 2.75 -47.57
C ASN A 555 45.29 2.65 -48.37
N SER A 556 44.26 3.42 -48.00
CA SER A 556 43.93 4.73 -48.63
C SER A 556 42.73 4.64 -49.59
N SER A 557 41.96 5.70 -49.88
CA SER A 557 41.74 6.99 -49.19
C SER A 557 40.64 7.79 -49.91
N ASN A 558 40.02 8.74 -49.21
CA ASN A 558 39.64 10.08 -49.71
C ASN A 558 38.60 10.18 -50.86
N ASN A 559 37.82 11.27 -51.00
CA ASN A 559 37.51 12.40 -50.12
C ASN A 559 36.29 13.17 -50.68
N ASN A 560 35.56 13.89 -49.82
CA ASN A 560 34.97 15.22 -50.07
C ASN A 560 33.90 15.36 -51.21
N ASP A 561 33.05 16.39 -51.28
CA ASP A 561 32.73 17.48 -50.34
C ASP A 561 31.27 17.98 -50.56
N ALA A 562 30.88 19.03 -49.82
CA ALA A 562 29.99 20.16 -50.18
C ALA A 562 29.22 20.19 -51.55
N SER A 563 28.01 20.75 -51.67
CA SER A 563 27.09 21.37 -50.68
C SER A 563 25.70 21.72 -51.28
N ASP A 564 24.79 22.21 -50.41
CA ASP A 564 23.75 23.22 -50.65
C ASP A 564 22.41 22.95 -51.39
N SER A 565 21.46 23.85 -51.05
CA SER A 565 20.23 24.23 -51.78
C SER A 565 18.98 23.32 -51.76
N ALA A 566 18.23 23.42 -50.65
CA ALA A 566 16.84 23.97 -50.55
C ALA A 566 15.76 23.78 -51.66
N SER A 567 14.49 23.95 -51.22
CA SER A 567 13.26 24.27 -51.98
C SER A 567 12.34 23.15 -52.52
N SER A 568 11.51 22.62 -51.61
CA SER A 568 10.03 22.55 -51.69
C SER A 568 9.28 22.56 -53.05
N SER A 569 8.56 21.47 -53.35
CA SER A 569 7.23 21.41 -54.02
C SER A 569 6.67 19.98 -53.82
N SER A 570 5.43 19.69 -53.37
CA SER A 570 4.08 19.92 -53.96
C SER A 570 3.92 19.30 -55.36
N SER A 571 2.88 18.55 -55.72
CA SER A 571 1.67 18.05 -55.00
C SER A 571 0.82 17.19 -55.97
N ASN A 572 -0.11 16.38 -55.45
CA ASN A 572 -1.14 15.61 -56.20
C ASN A 572 -0.62 14.48 -57.12
N GLY A 573 -1.41 13.47 -57.51
CA GLY A 573 -2.74 13.07 -57.02
C GLY A 573 -3.68 12.49 -58.10
N ALA A 574 -4.40 11.41 -57.77
CA ALA A 574 -5.48 10.77 -58.57
C ALA A 574 -5.00 10.07 -59.89
N ASN A 575 -5.79 9.20 -60.57
CA ASN A 575 -7.19 8.78 -60.38
C ASN A 575 -7.51 7.41 -61.07
N VAL A 576 -8.73 6.86 -60.85
CA VAL A 576 -9.44 5.81 -61.67
C VAL A 576 -8.79 4.40 -61.70
N ALA A 577 -9.34 3.33 -61.11
CA ALA A 577 -10.59 2.55 -61.35
C ALA A 577 -10.52 1.65 -62.62
N GLU A 578 -11.02 0.39 -62.65
CA GLU A 578 -12.39 -0.05 -62.37
C GLU A 578 -12.57 -1.60 -62.20
N ASN A 579 -13.80 -2.03 -61.84
CA ASN A 579 -14.48 -3.31 -62.17
C ASN A 579 -14.13 -4.68 -61.51
N ALA A 580 -14.77 -4.92 -60.35
CA ALA A 580 -15.81 -5.96 -60.10
C ALA A 580 -15.64 -7.47 -60.41
N LYS A 581 -15.94 -8.31 -59.39
CA LYS A 581 -16.72 -9.56 -59.54
C LYS A 581 -17.41 -10.00 -58.23
N LYS A 582 -18.52 -10.73 -58.34
CA LYS A 582 -19.26 -11.38 -57.23
C LYS A 582 -18.76 -12.81 -56.99
N THR A 583 -18.95 -13.32 -55.76
CA THR A 583 -19.43 -14.70 -55.48
C THR A 583 -20.03 -14.78 -54.07
N ASP A 584 -20.85 -15.80 -53.83
CA ASP A 584 -21.82 -15.88 -52.73
C ASP A 584 -21.36 -16.74 -51.53
N SER A 585 -22.17 -16.68 -50.45
CA SER A 585 -22.49 -17.74 -49.46
C SER A 585 -21.40 -18.70 -48.92
N ASN A 586 -21.29 -18.93 -47.61
CA ASN A 586 -22.31 -19.68 -46.84
C ASN A 586 -22.10 -19.63 -45.31
N THR A 587 -23.19 -19.79 -44.58
CA THR A 587 -23.23 -20.25 -43.18
C THR A 587 -23.59 -21.75 -43.16
N PRO A 588 -23.20 -22.51 -42.13
CA PRO A 588 -24.03 -23.60 -41.64
C PRO A 588 -24.39 -23.44 -40.15
N ALA A 589 -25.54 -23.98 -39.76
CA ALA A 589 -26.08 -23.96 -38.40
C ALA A 589 -26.63 -25.36 -38.02
N ASP A 590 -27.33 -25.43 -36.89
CA ASP A 590 -28.05 -26.59 -36.33
C ASP A 590 -27.14 -27.73 -35.80
N THR A 591 -27.53 -28.53 -34.81
CA THR A 591 -28.84 -28.83 -34.19
C THR A 591 -28.77 -28.82 -32.64
N ALA A 592 -29.83 -28.96 -31.83
CA ALA A 592 -31.27 -28.62 -31.82
C ALA A 592 -31.89 -29.21 -30.50
N ASP A 593 -33.20 -29.07 -30.29
CA ASP A 593 -34.06 -29.70 -29.24
C ASP A 593 -33.80 -29.31 -27.75
N THR A 594 -34.79 -29.19 -26.85
CA THR A 594 -36.27 -29.01 -26.89
C THR A 594 -36.63 -28.22 -25.60
N ALA A 595 -37.38 -27.10 -25.60
CA ALA A 595 -38.81 -26.89 -25.90
C ALA A 595 -39.81 -27.39 -24.82
N ASP A 596 -40.27 -26.49 -23.92
CA ASP A 596 -41.70 -26.40 -23.56
C ASP A 596 -42.15 -24.98 -23.10
N THR A 597 -43.38 -24.69 -23.49
CA THR A 597 -44.36 -23.60 -23.30
C THR A 597 -44.74 -23.34 -21.80
N THR A 598 -45.47 -22.31 -21.32
CA THR A 598 -46.56 -21.45 -21.89
C THR A 598 -46.76 -20.08 -21.20
N ALA A 599 -47.03 -19.04 -22.01
CA ALA A 599 -48.10 -18.01 -21.94
C ALA A 599 -48.53 -17.20 -20.66
N LYS A 600 -48.36 -15.87 -20.78
CA LYS A 600 -49.36 -14.75 -20.65
C LYS A 600 -49.88 -14.20 -19.29
N LYS A 601 -49.78 -12.85 -19.22
CA LYS A 601 -50.74 -11.81 -18.77
C LYS A 601 -50.70 -11.21 -17.34
N GLU A 602 -51.03 -9.90 -17.32
CA GLU A 602 -51.28 -8.94 -16.24
C GLU A 602 -52.77 -9.03 -15.74
N PRO A 603 -53.31 -8.20 -14.80
CA PRO A 603 -52.75 -7.00 -14.14
C PRO A 603 -53.11 -6.77 -12.63
N GLU A 604 -52.82 -5.54 -12.16
CA GLU A 604 -53.57 -4.75 -11.15
C GLU A 604 -53.37 -4.90 -9.62
N THR A 605 -53.80 -3.83 -8.93
CA THR A 605 -53.64 -3.51 -7.49
C THR A 605 -54.87 -3.92 -6.66
N PRO A 606 -54.81 -3.89 -5.30
CA PRO A 606 -55.36 -2.70 -4.61
C PRO A 606 -54.69 -2.35 -3.26
N ALA A 607 -55.12 -1.24 -2.66
CA ALA A 607 -54.90 -0.88 -1.24
C ALA A 607 -56.22 -0.96 -0.44
N VAL A 608 -56.18 -1.03 0.91
CA VAL A 608 -57.29 -0.66 1.82
C VAL A 608 -56.79 -0.52 3.29
N THR A 609 -57.66 -0.14 4.24
CA THR A 609 -57.30 0.62 5.47
C THR A 609 -57.93 0.12 6.79
N LYS A 610 -57.39 0.64 7.93
CA LYS A 610 -58.08 1.07 9.19
C LYS A 610 -58.39 0.07 10.34
N SER A 611 -58.66 0.70 11.51
CA SER A 611 -59.16 0.23 12.83
C SER A 611 -58.09 -0.40 13.77
N VAL A 612 -57.86 0.01 15.03
CA VAL A 612 -58.66 0.52 16.20
C VAL A 612 -59.04 -0.60 17.18
N GLY A 613 -58.59 -0.51 18.45
CA GLY A 613 -58.95 -1.41 19.55
C GLY A 613 -58.27 -1.03 20.89
N THR A 614 -59.03 -0.96 21.99
CA THR A 614 -58.68 -0.31 23.28
C THR A 614 -58.51 -1.31 24.44
N LEU A 615 -58.05 -0.83 25.62
CA LEU A 615 -58.09 -1.45 26.97
C LEU A 615 -56.98 -2.48 27.32
N GLY A 616 -56.50 -2.59 28.57
CA GLY A 616 -56.72 -1.73 29.76
C GLY A 616 -56.24 -2.33 31.11
N ASN A 617 -55.87 -1.45 32.06
CA ASN A 617 -55.84 -1.55 33.54
C ASN A 617 -55.22 -2.75 34.32
N ALA A 618 -54.35 -2.41 35.29
CA ALA A 618 -54.51 -2.62 36.77
C ALA A 618 -53.39 -3.33 37.60
N ASP A 619 -53.29 -2.86 38.84
CA ASP A 619 -52.89 -3.49 40.13
C ASP A 619 -51.43 -3.85 40.53
N THR A 620 -50.81 -2.88 41.22
CA THR A 620 -50.51 -2.82 42.69
C THR A 620 -49.74 -3.92 43.46
N THR A 621 -49.09 -3.47 44.55
CA THR A 621 -48.44 -4.21 45.70
C THR A 621 -47.07 -4.86 45.45
N ALA A 622 -46.16 -5.03 46.44
CA ALA A 622 -45.84 -4.30 47.70
C ALA A 622 -44.52 -4.84 48.32
N ASP A 623 -43.86 -4.05 49.20
CA ASP A 623 -42.87 -4.45 50.25
C ASP A 623 -41.59 -5.26 49.89
N SER A 624 -40.45 -5.23 50.60
CA SER A 624 -39.91 -4.41 51.72
C SER A 624 -38.42 -4.78 51.97
N SER A 625 -37.75 -4.14 52.96
CA SER A 625 -36.36 -4.37 53.46
C SER A 625 -35.18 -4.04 52.48
N ALA A 626 -34.18 -3.19 52.79
CA ALA A 626 -33.29 -3.01 53.96
C ALA A 626 -32.09 -4.01 53.95
N ASP A 627 -30.84 -3.70 54.33
CA ASP A 627 -30.16 -2.45 54.80
C ASP A 627 -28.62 -2.65 54.61
N THR A 628 -27.62 -1.81 54.97
CA THR A 628 -27.50 -0.56 55.77
C THR A 628 -26.26 0.28 55.35
N ALA A 629 -26.28 1.60 55.62
CA ALA A 629 -25.15 2.47 56.04
C ALA A 629 -23.92 2.73 55.11
N ASP A 630 -23.06 3.74 55.33
CA ASP A 630 -23.23 5.14 55.82
C ASP A 630 -21.88 5.88 55.66
N THR A 631 -21.83 7.07 55.05
CA THR A 631 -20.80 8.10 55.32
C THR A 631 -21.31 9.49 54.92
N THR A 632 -21.10 10.50 55.76
CA THR A 632 -21.66 11.86 55.62
C THR A 632 -20.65 12.90 55.11
N VAL A 633 -21.07 13.77 54.18
CA VAL A 633 -20.40 15.06 53.87
C VAL A 633 -21.44 16.16 53.60
N SER A 634 -21.20 17.33 54.19
CA SER A 634 -21.92 18.62 54.16
C SER A 634 -22.99 18.90 53.09
N SER A 635 -24.11 19.46 53.55
CA SER A 635 -25.11 20.13 52.71
C SER A 635 -24.66 21.51 52.21
N LEU A 636 -24.93 21.79 50.94
CA LEU A 636 -24.85 23.12 50.32
C LEU A 636 -26.21 23.49 49.72
N LYS A 637 -26.56 24.78 49.75
CA LYS A 637 -27.86 25.27 49.29
C LYS A 637 -27.94 25.24 47.76
N ILE A 638 -29.07 24.79 47.23
CA ILE A 638 -29.40 24.82 45.81
C ILE A 638 -30.21 26.10 45.53
N GLU A 639 -29.72 26.93 44.61
CA GLU A 639 -30.46 28.06 44.04
C GLU A 639 -31.38 27.60 42.88
N PRO A 640 -32.43 28.36 42.52
CA PRO A 640 -33.53 27.84 41.70
C PRO A 640 -33.07 27.41 40.30
N GLN A 641 -33.52 26.22 39.90
CA GLN A 641 -33.16 25.64 38.60
C GLN A 641 -33.76 26.45 37.44
N THR A 642 -32.99 26.58 36.37
CA THR A 642 -33.47 27.17 35.11
C THR A 642 -34.04 26.06 34.23
N GLU A 643 -35.36 26.02 34.06
CA GLU A 643 -35.99 25.14 33.06
C GLU A 643 -35.63 25.64 31.66
N VAL A 644 -34.90 24.82 30.90
CA VAL A 644 -34.48 25.13 29.52
C VAL A 644 -35.08 24.09 28.58
N GLU A 645 -35.97 24.54 27.69
CA GLU A 645 -36.66 23.67 26.73
C GLU A 645 -35.71 23.24 25.59
N ILE A 646 -35.04 22.10 25.74
CA ILE A 646 -34.09 21.56 24.74
C ILE A 646 -34.84 20.73 23.68
N THR A 647 -34.85 21.20 22.44
CA THR A 647 -35.39 20.45 21.29
C THR A 647 -34.41 19.36 20.83
N ALA A 648 -34.49 18.17 21.44
CA ALA A 648 -33.65 17.03 21.10
C ALA A 648 -33.89 16.48 19.67
N LYS A 649 -32.83 15.88 19.09
CA LYS A 649 -32.87 15.12 17.82
C LYS A 649 -32.93 13.61 18.08
N GLY A 650 -32.99 12.84 16.99
CA GLY A 650 -32.96 11.39 17.03
C GLY A 650 -34.07 10.78 17.88
N LYS A 651 -33.69 9.82 18.73
CA LYS A 651 -34.58 8.94 19.50
C LYS A 651 -35.32 9.63 20.66
N TYR A 652 -34.98 10.89 20.98
CA TYR A 652 -35.49 11.65 22.14
C TYR A 652 -36.31 12.88 21.73
N LYS A 653 -36.63 13.01 20.43
CA LYS A 653 -37.33 14.17 19.87
C LYS A 653 -38.72 14.35 20.48
N GLY A 654 -38.91 15.44 21.22
CA GLY A 654 -40.19 15.82 21.85
C GLY A 654 -40.26 15.54 23.35
N MET A 655 -39.18 15.04 23.97
CA MET A 655 -39.11 14.82 25.42
C MET A 655 -38.62 16.08 26.13
N VAL A 656 -39.31 16.48 27.21
CA VAL A 656 -38.84 17.52 28.13
C VAL A 656 -37.88 16.89 29.13
N GLY A 657 -36.80 17.60 29.50
CA GLY A 657 -35.79 17.09 30.43
C GLY A 657 -35.14 18.22 31.23
N THR A 658 -34.71 17.89 32.45
CA THR A 658 -34.09 18.85 33.39
C THR A 658 -32.57 18.83 33.22
N VAL A 659 -31.96 20.02 33.16
CA VAL A 659 -30.50 20.19 33.03
C VAL A 659 -29.90 20.52 34.40
N VAL A 660 -28.81 19.84 34.76
CA VAL A 660 -28.04 20.14 35.97
C VAL A 660 -26.56 20.30 35.60
N GLU A 661 -25.95 21.41 35.98
CA GLU A 661 -24.50 21.61 35.92
C GLU A 661 -23.83 20.79 37.04
N VAL A 662 -22.82 20.01 36.69
CA VAL A 662 -22.11 19.10 37.60
C VAL A 662 -20.66 19.58 37.76
N PRO A 663 -20.11 19.70 38.98
CA PRO A 663 -18.72 20.06 39.17
C PRO A 663 -17.79 18.97 38.60
N SER A 664 -17.02 19.32 37.56
CA SER A 664 -16.18 18.37 36.83
C SER A 664 -15.01 17.85 37.68
N ASN A 665 -14.76 16.54 37.65
CA ASN A 665 -13.57 15.93 38.26
C ASN A 665 -12.34 15.91 37.32
N SER A 666 -12.41 16.58 36.16
CA SER A 666 -11.32 16.61 35.18
C SER A 666 -10.17 17.54 35.61
N ARG A 667 -8.93 17.23 35.19
CA ARG A 667 -7.76 18.12 35.37
C ARG A 667 -7.72 19.31 34.39
N SER A 668 -8.73 19.48 33.54
CA SER A 668 -8.85 20.62 32.61
C SER A 668 -9.80 21.68 33.20
N ALA A 669 -9.27 22.87 33.48
CA ALA A 669 -10.00 23.94 34.16
C ALA A 669 -11.07 24.67 33.30
N HIS A 670 -11.38 24.16 32.10
CA HIS A 670 -12.15 24.86 31.06
C HIS A 670 -13.28 24.03 30.41
N ALA A 671 -13.58 22.83 30.92
CA ALA A 671 -14.74 22.05 30.52
C ALA A 671 -15.85 22.15 31.57
N LYS A 672 -17.07 22.51 31.15
CA LYS A 672 -18.26 22.35 32.00
C LYS A 672 -18.98 21.04 31.69
N GLU A 673 -19.38 20.33 32.73
CA GLU A 673 -20.12 19.08 32.64
C GLU A 673 -21.61 19.31 32.91
N TYR A 674 -22.47 18.91 31.98
CA TYR A 674 -23.91 19.02 32.09
C TYR A 674 -24.55 17.64 32.01
N ARG A 675 -25.40 17.31 32.99
CA ARG A 675 -26.24 16.11 32.97
C ARG A 675 -27.67 16.51 32.64
N VAL A 676 -28.22 15.97 31.57
CA VAL A 676 -29.63 16.15 31.18
C VAL A 676 -30.39 14.88 31.51
N SER A 677 -31.45 15.00 32.30
CA SER A 677 -32.30 13.88 32.70
C SER A 677 -33.69 13.99 32.06
N PHE A 678 -34.09 12.96 31.34
CA PHE A 678 -35.42 12.79 30.77
C PHE A 678 -36.24 11.81 31.61
N VAL A 679 -37.54 12.07 31.72
CA VAL A 679 -38.49 11.22 32.45
C VAL A 679 -39.52 10.68 31.44
N ASP A 680 -39.61 9.36 31.34
CA ASP A 680 -40.55 8.67 30.45
C ASP A 680 -41.31 7.60 31.25
N GLY A 681 -42.48 7.99 31.78
CA GLY A 681 -43.19 7.20 32.78
C GLY A 681 -42.32 6.97 34.03
N THR A 682 -42.00 5.70 34.31
CA THR A 682 -41.14 5.29 35.43
C THR A 682 -39.65 5.22 35.08
N ASP A 683 -39.28 5.47 33.81
CA ASP A 683 -37.94 5.20 33.29
C ASP A 683 -37.10 6.48 33.25
N HIS A 684 -36.17 6.64 34.20
CA HIS A 684 -35.23 7.76 34.25
C HIS A 684 -34.03 7.51 33.32
N LYS A 685 -33.88 8.34 32.28
CA LYS A 685 -32.76 8.24 31.32
C LYS A 685 -31.96 9.55 31.34
N SER A 686 -30.65 9.47 31.55
CA SER A 686 -29.79 10.66 31.60
C SER A 686 -28.60 10.58 30.66
N ALA A 687 -28.35 11.66 29.91
CA ALA A 687 -27.20 11.82 29.04
C ALA A 687 -26.24 12.90 29.59
N TRP A 688 -24.95 12.78 29.24
CA TRP A 688 -23.89 13.70 29.62
C TRP A 688 -23.43 14.53 28.42
N PHE A 689 -23.16 15.81 28.66
CA PHE A 689 -22.71 16.76 27.65
C PHE A 689 -21.55 17.60 28.22
N TYR A 690 -20.57 17.91 27.36
CA TYR A 690 -19.38 18.69 27.70
C TYR A 690 -19.36 19.97 26.87
N GLU A 691 -19.29 21.14 27.52
CA GLU A 691 -19.08 22.41 26.82
C GLU A 691 -17.57 22.72 26.75
N TRP A 692 -17.04 22.83 25.52
CA TRP A 692 -15.69 23.34 25.23
C TRP A 692 -15.82 24.77 24.71
N GLY A 693 -15.45 25.74 25.54
CA GLY A 693 -15.83 27.13 25.32
C GLY A 693 -15.07 27.86 24.20
N ILE A 694 -15.80 28.32 23.18
CA ILE A 694 -15.54 29.57 22.42
C ILE A 694 -16.89 30.14 21.95
N LYS A 695 -16.96 31.47 21.75
CA LYS A 695 -18.22 32.23 21.83
C LYS A 695 -19.24 31.97 20.71
N LYS A 696 -20.50 31.80 21.16
CA LYS A 696 -21.75 32.21 20.50
C LYS A 696 -22.17 31.46 19.21
N TYR A 697 -22.76 30.28 19.41
CA TYR A 697 -23.76 29.72 18.51
C TYR A 697 -25.11 29.58 19.22
N GLU A 698 -26.18 30.11 18.63
CA GLU A 698 -27.54 29.86 19.11
C GLU A 698 -28.07 28.54 18.51
N LYS A 699 -28.65 27.70 19.38
CA LYS A 699 -29.52 26.56 19.05
C LYS A 699 -29.06 25.62 17.93
N LEU A 700 -28.24 24.62 18.27
CA LEU A 700 -28.41 23.21 17.86
C LEU A 700 -27.30 22.34 18.48
N LEU A 701 -27.67 21.38 19.35
CA LEU A 701 -26.73 20.37 19.85
C LEU A 701 -26.62 19.17 18.87
N PRO A 702 -25.44 18.53 18.75
CA PRO A 702 -25.28 17.25 18.08
C PRO A 702 -25.85 16.09 18.92
N ASP A 703 -26.04 14.93 18.30
CA ASP A 703 -26.54 13.71 18.97
C ASP A 703 -25.50 13.16 19.99
N PRO A 704 -25.96 12.49 21.08
CA PRO A 704 -25.08 12.01 22.15
C PRO A 704 -24.18 10.85 21.70
N ILE A 705 -23.00 10.76 22.33
CA ILE A 705 -22.04 9.66 22.15
C ILE A 705 -22.28 8.61 23.24
N ASP A 706 -22.76 7.43 22.85
CA ASP A 706 -22.83 6.27 23.74
C ASP A 706 -21.46 5.57 23.82
N GLY A 707 -20.92 5.45 25.03
CA GLY A 707 -19.76 4.60 25.34
C GLY A 707 -18.53 5.33 25.87
N PHE A 708 -18.07 4.87 27.04
CA PHE A 708 -16.74 5.10 27.63
C PHE A 708 -16.10 3.74 27.90
#